data_AF-A0A1D7VSX9-F1
#
_entry.id   AF-A0A1D7VSX9-F1
#
_cell.length_a   1.000
_cell.length_b   1.000
_cell.length_c   1.000
_cell.angle_alpha   90.00
_cell.angle_beta   90.00
_cell.angle_gamma   90.00
#
_symmetry.space_group_name_H-M   'P 1'
#
loop_
_entity.id
_entity.type
_entity.pdbx_description
1 polymer ?
#
loop_
_entity_poly.entity_id
_entity_poly.type
_entity_poly.pdbx_seq_one_letter_code
_entity_poly.pdbx_strand_id
1 'polypeptide(L)'
;MATPEGPAAGRGDRARYAQLLDLAGRTTVALRAAPPVPDAPLWGSGVLIAPGWVLTCAHVLTASDGRRRATGPDGVFGVAFGGRVAPARLAYDLSRPDPQAGPAARADLALVRLLDPAPAHPCAWLSDQPATLLEDAYIFRGHERSGGSRPGERDIRESGAGCGADRSAPPAAPVDPFIAVRFGARDARGLQFGSDVRVAPGASGGPLLDCDRGEVVGIVKGRHQQDHVGLAVPVTALRGLGPEHLVEGASGAEDLGPDPYHALTGLHDRWHWAGQELGRAGGPTWFDAQHAIMAGRGRLWGVQERLQALHLLARLPAPRDPLVVEAAVGEVLERGDGPGAWALRTWRDGHGALYQGSDPYTELRAFVHYLRIVAQRCADAVRDAPDEQAAAVREDAARLAEFVQAKAVVLQPQDRRRIGPVRRRPRSVLVEFEPLFYDEGGHELYNWSVSEGYGRGQWLRVDVQEAAGGVPFEQAREQVLQRLGGRLLQADGDAGPGARVRLEVAVPEGRWHTAVGQWEVAASPRRTARRRPVGPGRAVVLRDQGRRGQVDPAWLRRWQGLAAAPGLRALRLPPDPGAGPRPGGGCTEAIWRLLETADQGALPALCHTVADGFGRDTVGAALDTGFPAALWPARGHGEERACDASCEEFHRGIRELLQGSGGVVRLPELVRQLRAKAAEAAGEGAHWARDLVLLYDDPEDPIPQLFPDRPQVSPG
;
A
#
# COMPACT_ATOMS: atom_id res chain seq x y z
N MET A 1 36.95 -4.12 -52.95
CA MET A 1 37.55 -3.22 -51.95
C MET A 1 37.00 -3.63 -50.60
N ALA A 2 37.81 -4.30 -49.80
CA ALA A 2 37.48 -4.73 -48.45
C ALA A 2 37.47 -3.50 -47.53
N THR A 3 36.39 -3.34 -46.77
CA THR A 3 36.26 -2.38 -45.68
C THR A 3 37.13 -2.86 -44.51
N PRO A 4 37.96 -1.99 -43.89
CA PRO A 4 38.88 -2.41 -42.86
C PRO A 4 38.12 -2.74 -41.57
N GLU A 5 38.41 -3.90 -40.99
CA GLU A 5 38.03 -4.27 -39.64
C GLU A 5 38.51 -3.20 -38.66
N GLY A 6 37.57 -2.57 -37.95
CA GLY A 6 37.88 -1.65 -36.86
C GLY A 6 38.62 -2.36 -35.73
N PRO A 7 39.52 -1.67 -35.01
CA PRO A 7 40.35 -2.30 -33.97
C PRO A 7 39.47 -2.85 -32.85
N ALA A 8 39.79 -4.07 -32.40
CA ALA A 8 39.12 -4.74 -31.29
C ALA A 8 39.01 -3.83 -30.05
N ALA A 9 37.78 -3.59 -29.59
CA ALA A 9 37.40 -2.82 -28.42
C ALA A 9 37.82 -3.49 -27.08
N GLY A 10 39.11 -3.79 -26.92
CA GLY A 10 39.57 -4.76 -25.92
C GLY A 10 40.10 -4.19 -24.59
N ARG A 11 40.39 -2.88 -24.47
CA ARG A 11 41.15 -2.39 -23.30
C ARG A 11 40.74 -1.03 -22.72
N GLY A 12 40.16 -0.12 -23.50
CA GLY A 12 39.73 1.21 -23.03
C GLY A 12 38.45 1.19 -22.19
N ASP A 13 37.45 0.40 -22.59
CA ASP A 13 36.12 0.40 -21.95
C ASP A 13 36.09 -0.37 -20.61
N ARG A 14 37.01 -1.32 -20.39
CA ARG A 14 37.10 -2.07 -19.11
C ARG A 14 37.46 -1.18 -17.92
N ALA A 15 38.27 -0.13 -18.12
CA ALA A 15 38.66 0.77 -17.04
C ALA A 15 37.46 1.58 -16.50
N ARG A 16 36.50 1.92 -17.38
CA ARG A 16 35.28 2.65 -17.04
C ARG A 16 34.39 1.87 -16.08
N TYR A 17 34.33 0.54 -16.22
CA TYR A 17 33.44 -0.32 -15.43
C TYR A 17 34.17 -1.14 -14.36
N ALA A 18 35.46 -0.90 -14.11
CA ALA A 18 36.29 -1.76 -13.26
C ALA A 18 35.69 -2.05 -11.87
N GLN A 19 35.12 -1.03 -11.22
CA GLN A 19 34.46 -1.17 -9.91
C GLN A 19 33.20 -2.04 -9.98
N LEU A 20 32.36 -1.85 -11.01
CA LEU A 20 31.17 -2.66 -11.22
C LEU A 20 31.54 -4.13 -11.51
N LEU A 21 32.56 -4.35 -12.35
CA LEU A 21 33.01 -5.70 -12.71
C LEU A 21 33.60 -6.44 -11.50
N ASP A 22 34.33 -5.75 -10.61
CA ASP A 22 34.81 -6.33 -9.35
C ASP A 22 33.64 -6.74 -8.44
N LEU A 23 32.64 -5.87 -8.28
CA LEU A 23 31.46 -6.16 -7.48
C LEU A 23 30.65 -7.34 -8.05
N ALA A 24 30.45 -7.38 -9.36
CA ALA A 24 29.80 -8.50 -10.04
C ALA A 24 30.58 -9.81 -9.89
N GLY A 25 31.91 -9.75 -9.89
CA GLY A 25 32.77 -10.89 -9.56
C GLY A 25 32.55 -11.40 -8.14
N ARG A 26 32.43 -10.49 -7.16
CA ARG A 26 32.21 -10.83 -5.75
C ARG A 26 30.81 -11.40 -5.46
N THR A 27 29.79 -10.99 -6.22
CA THR A 27 28.41 -11.50 -6.08
C THR A 27 28.18 -12.80 -6.81
N THR A 28 29.04 -13.15 -7.77
CA THR A 28 28.96 -14.41 -8.51
C THR A 28 29.53 -15.55 -7.69
N VAL A 29 28.76 -16.64 -7.58
CA VAL A 29 29.09 -17.79 -6.73
C VAL A 29 29.27 -19.06 -7.56
N ALA A 30 30.02 -20.03 -7.03
CA ALA A 30 30.19 -21.36 -7.61
C ALA A 30 29.34 -22.39 -6.86
N LEU A 31 28.53 -23.18 -7.58
CA LEU A 31 27.74 -24.28 -7.00
C LEU A 31 28.49 -25.60 -7.17
N ARG A 32 28.62 -26.36 -6.08
CA ARG A 32 29.38 -27.61 -6.03
C ARG A 32 28.84 -28.55 -4.95
N ALA A 33 29.39 -29.77 -4.88
CA ALA A 33 29.06 -30.71 -3.82
C ALA A 33 29.42 -30.15 -2.42
N ALA A 34 28.68 -30.57 -1.39
CA ALA A 34 28.95 -30.15 -0.01
C ALA A 34 30.37 -30.59 0.44
N PRO A 35 31.05 -29.79 1.30
CA PRO A 35 32.23 -30.26 2.01
C PRO A 35 31.92 -31.56 2.79
N PRO A 36 32.88 -32.50 2.95
CA PRO A 36 34.32 -32.35 2.79
C PRO A 36 34.90 -32.80 1.43
N VAL A 37 34.08 -32.98 0.37
CA VAL A 37 34.57 -33.48 -0.94
C VAL A 37 35.68 -32.57 -1.48
N PRO A 38 36.97 -33.00 -1.45
CA PRO A 38 38.08 -32.19 -1.97
C PRO A 38 37.97 -32.13 -3.49
N ASP A 39 38.29 -30.98 -4.09
CA ASP A 39 38.27 -30.76 -5.55
C ASP A 39 36.93 -31.11 -6.25
N ALA A 40 35.81 -30.93 -5.54
CA ALA A 40 34.48 -31.17 -6.12
C ALA A 40 34.27 -30.32 -7.39
N PRO A 41 33.94 -30.94 -8.54
CA PRO A 41 33.81 -30.21 -9.80
C PRO A 41 32.65 -29.21 -9.72
N LEU A 42 32.88 -28.03 -10.29
CA LEU A 42 31.88 -26.97 -10.45
C LEU A 42 30.66 -27.51 -11.23
N TRP A 43 29.47 -27.42 -10.64
CA TRP A 43 28.21 -27.77 -11.30
C TRP A 43 27.75 -26.63 -12.23
N GLY A 44 27.95 -25.40 -11.77
CA GLY A 44 27.56 -24.17 -12.45
C GLY A 44 27.78 -22.98 -11.54
N SER A 45 27.27 -21.83 -11.95
CA SER A 45 27.39 -20.56 -11.27
C SER A 45 26.04 -20.12 -10.68
N GLY A 46 26.08 -19.13 -9.80
CA GLY A 46 24.91 -18.44 -9.29
C GLY A 46 25.24 -16.98 -9.02
N VAL A 47 24.25 -16.20 -8.58
CA VAL A 47 24.45 -14.81 -8.15
C VAL A 47 23.72 -14.54 -6.84
N LEU A 48 24.38 -13.88 -5.90
CA LEU A 48 23.79 -13.41 -4.65
C LEU A 48 22.87 -12.22 -4.93
N ILE A 49 21.57 -12.37 -4.66
CA ILE A 49 20.54 -11.37 -5.05
C ILE A 49 19.76 -10.80 -3.88
N ALA A 50 19.85 -11.38 -2.69
CA ALA A 50 19.23 -10.88 -1.47
C ALA A 50 19.89 -11.53 -0.25
N PRO A 51 19.67 -11.02 0.97
CA PRO A 51 20.06 -11.63 2.24
C PRO A 51 19.93 -13.16 2.31
N GLY A 52 21.04 -13.89 2.11
CA GLY A 52 21.09 -15.35 2.14
C GLY A 52 20.48 -16.07 0.93
N TRP A 53 20.29 -15.38 -0.20
CA TRP A 53 19.63 -15.91 -1.39
C TRP A 53 20.53 -15.86 -2.63
N VAL A 54 20.62 -17.00 -3.31
CA VAL A 54 21.34 -17.17 -4.58
C VAL A 54 20.35 -17.53 -5.68
N LEU A 55 20.45 -16.82 -6.81
CA LEU A 55 19.74 -17.13 -8.04
C LEU A 55 20.66 -17.92 -8.98
N THR A 56 20.13 -18.96 -9.61
CA THR A 56 20.84 -19.78 -10.60
C THR A 56 19.84 -20.35 -11.62
N CYS A 57 20.33 -21.11 -12.61
CA CYS A 57 19.48 -21.90 -13.47
C CYS A 57 19.08 -23.22 -12.80
N ALA A 58 17.84 -23.66 -12.97
CA ALA A 58 17.35 -24.91 -12.38
C ALA A 58 18.18 -26.12 -12.85
N HIS A 59 18.57 -26.14 -14.13
CA HIS A 59 19.35 -27.24 -14.68
C HIS A 59 20.76 -27.39 -14.07
N VAL A 60 21.30 -26.37 -13.38
CA VAL A 60 22.60 -26.47 -12.68
C VAL A 60 22.55 -27.54 -11.58
N LEU A 61 21.39 -27.73 -10.98
CA LEU A 61 21.14 -28.72 -9.92
C LEU A 61 20.81 -30.12 -10.46
N THR A 62 20.70 -30.24 -11.79
CA THR A 62 20.53 -31.53 -12.50
C THR A 62 21.82 -31.91 -13.22
N ALA A 63 22.12 -33.21 -13.24
CA ALA A 63 23.15 -33.77 -14.09
C ALA A 63 22.66 -33.84 -15.55
N SER A 64 23.58 -34.03 -16.48
CA SER A 64 23.29 -34.11 -17.92
C SER A 64 22.38 -35.28 -18.33
N ASP A 65 22.24 -36.28 -17.46
CA ASP A 65 21.33 -37.42 -17.61
C ASP A 65 19.91 -37.14 -17.05
N GLY A 66 19.65 -35.90 -16.60
CA GLY A 66 18.36 -35.46 -16.06
C GLY A 66 18.14 -35.82 -14.60
N ARG A 67 19.07 -36.53 -13.93
CA ARG A 67 18.97 -36.84 -12.50
C ARG A 67 19.42 -35.66 -11.65
N ARG A 68 18.84 -35.50 -10.45
CA ARG A 68 19.37 -34.51 -9.49
C ARG A 68 20.80 -34.86 -9.11
N ARG A 69 21.67 -33.84 -9.07
CA ARG A 69 23.06 -34.04 -8.65
C ARG A 69 23.10 -34.55 -7.21
N ALA A 70 24.11 -35.36 -6.91
CA ALA A 70 24.32 -35.89 -5.57
C ALA A 70 24.54 -34.73 -4.59
N THR A 71 23.60 -34.58 -3.67
CA THR A 71 23.65 -33.63 -2.55
C THR A 71 23.92 -34.40 -1.27
N GLY A 72 24.36 -33.70 -0.22
CA GLY A 72 24.52 -34.28 1.11
C GLY A 72 23.16 -34.62 1.75
N PRO A 73 23.15 -35.08 3.01
CA PRO A 73 21.93 -35.28 3.79
C PRO A 73 21.00 -34.06 3.67
N ASP A 74 19.69 -34.32 3.58
CA ASP A 74 18.65 -33.29 3.46
C ASP A 74 18.81 -32.33 2.27
N GLY A 75 19.47 -32.77 1.18
CA GLY A 75 19.58 -31.99 -0.05
C GLY A 75 20.62 -30.86 0.00
N VAL A 76 21.52 -30.87 0.99
CA VAL A 76 22.49 -29.77 1.20
C VAL A 76 23.66 -29.85 0.21
N PHE A 77 24.07 -28.70 -0.33
CA PHE A 77 25.24 -28.57 -1.20
C PHE A 77 26.09 -27.34 -0.86
N GLY A 78 27.24 -27.19 -1.53
CA GLY A 78 28.19 -26.12 -1.27
C GLY A 78 28.04 -24.95 -2.25
N VAL A 79 28.06 -23.72 -1.73
CA VAL A 79 28.13 -22.47 -2.49
C VAL A 79 29.42 -21.74 -2.13
N ALA A 80 30.35 -21.66 -3.09
CA ALA A 80 31.65 -21.03 -2.91
C ALA A 80 31.64 -19.56 -3.35
N PHE A 81 32.08 -18.66 -2.48
CA PHE A 81 32.23 -17.22 -2.73
C PHE A 81 33.15 -16.58 -1.68
N GLY A 82 33.85 -15.49 -2.04
CA GLY A 82 34.67 -14.73 -1.08
C GLY A 82 35.74 -15.57 -0.35
N GLY A 83 36.26 -16.63 -0.99
CA GLY A 83 37.25 -17.54 -0.39
C GLY A 83 36.69 -18.53 0.64
N ARG A 84 35.37 -18.65 0.77
CA ARG A 84 34.68 -19.58 1.67
C ARG A 84 33.64 -20.43 0.92
N VAL A 85 33.18 -21.50 1.56
CA VAL A 85 32.13 -22.40 1.04
C VAL A 85 31.01 -22.47 2.06
N ALA A 86 29.84 -21.96 1.71
CA ALA A 86 28.66 -21.96 2.56
C ALA A 86 27.75 -23.16 2.25
N PRO A 87 27.15 -23.82 3.26
CA PRO A 87 26.10 -24.80 3.04
C PRO A 87 24.84 -24.11 2.52
N ALA A 88 24.15 -24.76 1.57
CA ALA A 88 22.96 -24.22 0.94
C ALA A 88 21.96 -25.32 0.56
N ARG A 89 20.70 -24.94 0.36
CA ARG A 89 19.61 -25.81 -0.08
C ARG A 89 18.77 -25.14 -1.17
N LEU A 90 18.23 -25.93 -2.09
CA LEU A 90 17.23 -25.46 -3.06
C LEU A 90 15.91 -25.19 -2.34
N ALA A 91 15.39 -23.97 -2.46
CA ALA A 91 14.11 -23.57 -1.85
C ALA A 91 12.99 -23.43 -2.89
N TYR A 92 13.26 -22.79 -4.05
CA TYR A 92 12.27 -22.63 -5.12
C TYR A 92 12.81 -23.07 -6.47
N ASP A 93 11.95 -23.72 -7.27
CA ASP A 93 12.26 -24.24 -8.59
C ASP A 93 11.19 -23.80 -9.61
N LEU A 94 11.51 -22.76 -10.39
CA LEU A 94 10.60 -22.14 -11.36
C LEU A 94 10.48 -22.96 -12.66
N SER A 95 11.22 -24.06 -12.77
CA SER A 95 11.09 -24.99 -13.89
C SER A 95 9.94 -25.98 -13.70
N ARG A 96 9.40 -26.07 -12.47
CA ARG A 96 8.26 -26.93 -12.12
C ARG A 96 6.96 -26.40 -12.72
N PRO A 97 6.03 -27.29 -13.11
CA PRO A 97 4.72 -26.87 -13.60
C PRO A 97 3.86 -26.34 -12.44
N ASP A 98 3.14 -25.24 -12.68
CA ASP A 98 1.92 -24.94 -11.93
C ASP A 98 0.85 -25.97 -12.35
N PRO A 99 0.27 -26.75 -11.42
CA PRO A 99 -0.77 -27.74 -11.73
C PRO A 99 -2.03 -27.12 -12.38
N GLN A 100 -2.27 -25.83 -12.19
CA GLN A 100 -3.46 -25.09 -12.64
C GLN A 100 -3.19 -24.22 -13.88
N ALA A 101 -1.94 -23.87 -14.17
CA ALA A 101 -1.61 -23.09 -15.37
C ALA A 101 -1.54 -23.99 -16.60
N GLY A 102 -2.11 -23.51 -17.72
CA GLY A 102 -1.86 -24.08 -19.05
C GLY A 102 -0.36 -24.02 -19.43
N PRO A 103 0.03 -24.44 -20.64
CA PRO A 103 1.43 -24.52 -21.06
C PRO A 103 2.08 -23.13 -21.24
N ALA A 104 2.35 -22.42 -20.15
CA ALA A 104 3.19 -21.25 -20.11
C ALA A 104 4.67 -21.66 -20.26
N ALA A 105 5.49 -20.79 -20.85
CA ALA A 105 6.90 -21.04 -21.05
C ALA A 105 7.63 -21.15 -19.69
N ARG A 106 8.18 -22.33 -19.41
CA ARG A 106 8.93 -22.62 -18.17
C ARG A 106 10.17 -21.74 -18.06
N ALA A 107 10.37 -21.09 -16.91
CA ALA A 107 11.59 -20.35 -16.62
C ALA A 107 12.63 -21.29 -16.00
N ASP A 108 13.79 -21.41 -16.64
CA ASP A 108 14.90 -22.23 -16.12
C ASP A 108 15.67 -21.45 -15.02
N LEU A 109 14.99 -21.22 -13.90
CA LEU A 109 15.48 -20.48 -12.74
C LEU A 109 15.23 -21.27 -11.45
N ALA A 110 16.14 -21.15 -10.51
CA ALA A 110 16.02 -21.71 -9.17
C ALA A 110 16.57 -20.74 -8.11
N LEU A 111 15.94 -20.75 -6.94
CA LEU A 111 16.40 -20.01 -5.76
C LEU A 111 16.97 -20.94 -4.71
N VAL A 112 18.17 -20.60 -4.28
CA VAL A 112 18.96 -21.35 -3.32
C VAL A 112 19.12 -20.53 -2.06
N ARG A 113 18.80 -21.13 -0.92
CA ARG A 113 18.95 -20.54 0.42
C ARG A 113 20.30 -20.94 1.00
N LEU A 114 21.08 -19.94 1.44
CA LEU A 114 22.26 -20.18 2.28
C LEU A 114 21.81 -20.53 3.71
N LEU A 115 22.36 -21.60 4.26
CA LEU A 115 22.01 -22.10 5.61
C LEU A 115 22.87 -21.49 6.72
N ASP A 116 23.98 -20.84 6.35
CA ASP A 116 24.81 -20.11 7.31
C ASP A 116 24.16 -18.76 7.66
N PRO A 117 23.85 -18.49 8.94
CA PRO A 117 23.19 -17.26 9.38
C PRO A 117 24.10 -16.02 9.35
N ALA A 118 25.41 -16.16 9.16
CA ALA A 118 26.35 -15.06 9.41
C ALA A 118 27.49 -14.94 8.38
N PRO A 119 27.20 -14.37 7.20
CA PRO A 119 28.16 -13.40 6.68
C PRO A 119 27.51 -12.20 6.03
N ALA A 120 28.15 -11.05 6.20
CA ALA A 120 28.06 -9.97 5.22
C ALA A 120 28.40 -10.57 3.85
N HIS A 121 27.40 -10.69 2.98
CA HIS A 121 27.60 -11.14 1.60
C HIS A 121 27.31 -9.96 0.67
N PRO A 122 28.02 -9.86 -0.46
CA PRO A 122 27.66 -8.89 -1.48
C PRO A 122 26.31 -9.27 -2.10
N CYS A 123 25.61 -8.30 -2.68
CA CYS A 123 24.33 -8.51 -3.37
C CYS A 123 24.36 -7.75 -4.70
N ALA A 124 24.00 -8.43 -5.77
CA ALA A 124 23.98 -7.87 -7.12
C ALA A 124 22.66 -7.15 -7.36
N TRP A 125 22.71 -5.95 -7.94
CA TRP A 125 21.51 -5.19 -8.31
C TRP A 125 20.73 -5.89 -9.42
N LEU A 126 19.48 -6.25 -9.15
CA LEU A 126 18.58 -6.83 -10.15
C LEU A 126 17.84 -5.72 -10.89
N SER A 127 17.80 -5.80 -12.22
CA SER A 127 17.03 -4.84 -13.02
C SER A 127 15.54 -4.91 -12.68
N ASP A 128 14.93 -3.77 -12.37
CA ASP A 128 13.48 -3.56 -12.34
C ASP A 128 12.94 -3.14 -13.72
N GLN A 129 13.84 -2.84 -14.66
CA GLN A 129 13.54 -2.40 -16.01
C GLN A 129 13.44 -3.59 -16.97
N PRO A 130 12.74 -3.41 -18.10
CA PRO A 130 12.85 -4.36 -19.18
C PRO A 130 14.24 -4.34 -19.82
N ALA A 131 14.74 -5.54 -20.13
CA ALA A 131 15.94 -5.70 -20.96
C ALA A 131 15.64 -5.23 -22.40
N THR A 132 16.15 -4.05 -22.74
CA THR A 132 16.27 -3.50 -24.09
C THR A 132 17.53 -4.04 -24.79
N LEU A 133 17.83 -3.55 -26.00
CA LEU A 133 19.13 -3.74 -26.62
C LEU A 133 20.24 -3.34 -25.63
N LEU A 134 21.22 -4.24 -25.44
CA LEU A 134 22.36 -4.05 -24.55
C LEU A 134 23.60 -3.75 -25.40
N GLU A 135 24.27 -2.63 -25.17
CA GLU A 135 25.46 -2.27 -25.96
C GLU A 135 26.72 -2.88 -25.31
N ASP A 136 26.90 -2.66 -24.00
CA ASP A 136 28.00 -3.18 -23.20
C ASP A 136 27.51 -4.23 -22.18
N ALA A 137 27.65 -5.52 -22.50
CA ALA A 137 27.24 -6.62 -21.62
C ALA A 137 28.38 -7.60 -21.28
N TYR A 138 28.35 -8.12 -20.05
CA TYR A 138 29.36 -9.05 -19.53
C TYR A 138 28.73 -10.27 -18.86
N ILE A 139 29.34 -11.44 -19.06
CA ILE A 139 28.96 -12.70 -18.39
C ILE A 139 30.00 -13.05 -17.35
N PHE A 140 29.57 -13.44 -16.15
CA PHE A 140 30.46 -13.88 -15.07
C PHE A 140 30.33 -15.37 -14.79
N ARG A 141 31.46 -15.96 -14.37
CA ARG A 141 31.55 -17.35 -13.92
C ARG A 141 31.95 -17.42 -12.45
N GLY A 142 31.31 -18.30 -11.70
CA GLY A 142 31.66 -18.64 -10.33
C GLY A 142 33.08 -19.19 -10.24
N HIS A 143 33.81 -18.75 -9.22
CA HIS A 143 35.21 -19.13 -9.01
C HIS A 143 35.51 -19.29 -7.51
N GLU A 144 36.49 -20.12 -7.18
CA GLU A 144 36.81 -20.49 -5.79
C GLU A 144 37.88 -19.59 -5.13
N ARG A 145 38.68 -18.86 -5.92
CA ARG A 145 39.81 -18.05 -5.43
C ARG A 145 39.55 -16.57 -5.58
N SER A 146 39.63 -15.81 -4.48
CA SER A 146 39.64 -14.35 -4.49
C SER A 146 40.66 -13.84 -5.52
N GLY A 147 40.18 -13.11 -6.53
CA GLY A 147 41.00 -12.47 -7.56
C GLY A 147 41.91 -11.43 -6.94
N GLY A 148 43.10 -11.84 -6.51
CA GLY A 148 44.17 -11.00 -6.00
C GLY A 148 45.42 -11.16 -6.85
N SER A 149 45.35 -10.86 -8.15
CA SER A 149 46.56 -10.62 -8.94
C SER A 149 46.63 -9.14 -9.27
N ARG A 150 47.44 -8.41 -8.50
CA ARG A 150 47.87 -7.05 -8.87
C ARG A 150 48.54 -7.13 -10.26
N PRO A 151 48.16 -6.30 -11.24
CA PRO A 151 48.86 -6.26 -12.51
C PRO A 151 50.16 -5.48 -12.32
N GLY A 152 51.24 -6.16 -11.91
CA GLY A 152 52.51 -5.48 -11.71
C GLY A 152 53.55 -6.21 -10.88
N GLU A 153 53.81 -7.48 -11.14
CA GLU A 153 55.10 -8.08 -10.75
C GLU A 153 55.56 -8.99 -11.88
N ARG A 154 56.45 -8.44 -12.71
CA ARG A 154 57.25 -9.21 -13.65
C ARG A 154 58.32 -9.89 -12.81
N ASP A 155 58.16 -11.19 -12.56
CA ASP A 155 59.30 -11.99 -12.13
C ASP A 155 60.22 -12.19 -13.34
N ILE A 156 61.24 -11.33 -13.41
CA ILE A 156 62.44 -11.53 -14.19
C ILE A 156 63.22 -12.62 -13.48
N ARG A 157 63.28 -13.83 -14.04
CA ARG A 157 64.46 -14.71 -13.91
C ARG A 157 64.73 -15.45 -15.21
N GLU A 158 65.91 -15.18 -15.74
CA GLU A 158 66.52 -15.76 -16.93
C GLU A 158 66.91 -17.23 -16.75
N SER A 159 66.84 -17.94 -17.88
CA SER A 159 67.81 -18.95 -18.39
C SER A 159 67.95 -20.31 -17.70
N GLY A 160 67.81 -21.34 -18.52
CA GLY A 160 68.24 -22.72 -18.22
C GLY A 160 67.72 -23.70 -19.27
N ALA A 161 68.43 -23.85 -20.38
CA ALA A 161 68.20 -24.92 -21.35
C ALA A 161 68.48 -26.28 -20.73
N GLY A 162 67.56 -27.24 -20.90
CA GLY A 162 67.75 -28.63 -20.51
C GLY A 162 66.59 -29.50 -21.00
N CYS A 163 66.87 -30.35 -21.98
CA CYS A 163 65.96 -31.33 -22.55
C CYS A 163 65.56 -32.40 -21.51
N GLY A 164 64.29 -32.84 -21.53
CA GLY A 164 63.86 -34.04 -20.80
C GLY A 164 62.34 -34.16 -20.73
N ALA A 165 61.80 -35.18 -21.38
CA ALA A 165 60.37 -35.43 -21.47
C ALA A 165 59.76 -35.85 -20.13
N ASP A 166 58.72 -35.14 -19.68
CA ASP A 166 57.64 -35.74 -18.90
C ASP A 166 56.32 -35.00 -19.19
N ARG A 167 55.25 -35.75 -19.47
CA ARG A 167 53.93 -35.23 -19.85
C ARG A 167 53.16 -34.86 -18.58
N SER A 168 53.53 -33.75 -17.94
CA SER A 168 52.64 -33.06 -17.01
C SER A 168 51.64 -32.20 -17.80
N ALA A 169 50.34 -32.39 -17.54
CA ALA A 169 49.27 -31.56 -18.09
C ALA A 169 49.61 -30.06 -17.97
N PRO A 170 49.28 -29.23 -18.97
CA PRO A 170 49.66 -27.82 -18.94
C PRO A 170 49.06 -27.15 -17.70
N PRO A 171 49.80 -26.25 -17.03
CA PRO A 171 49.24 -25.44 -15.95
C PRO A 171 48.02 -24.71 -16.52
N ALA A 172 46.87 -24.86 -15.83
CA ALA A 172 45.63 -24.22 -16.25
C ALA A 172 45.86 -22.72 -16.41
N ALA A 173 45.77 -22.23 -17.64
CA ALA A 173 45.88 -20.81 -17.94
C ALA A 173 44.91 -20.03 -17.05
N PRO A 174 45.27 -18.82 -16.55
CA PRO A 174 44.36 -17.99 -15.78
C PRO A 174 43.09 -17.75 -16.61
N VAL A 175 41.99 -18.36 -16.17
CA VAL A 175 40.69 -18.22 -16.82
C VAL A 175 40.17 -16.85 -16.45
N ASP A 176 40.02 -15.96 -17.43
CA ASP A 176 39.42 -14.63 -17.22
C ASP A 176 38.03 -14.86 -16.57
N PRO A 177 37.74 -14.25 -15.39
CA PRO A 177 36.53 -14.57 -14.62
C PRO A 177 35.22 -14.13 -15.31
N PHE A 178 35.34 -13.42 -16.43
CA PHE A 178 34.23 -12.93 -17.23
C PHE A 178 34.54 -12.94 -18.73
N ILE A 179 33.47 -12.96 -19.53
CA ILE A 179 33.51 -12.88 -20.99
C ILE A 179 32.76 -11.62 -21.42
N ALA A 180 33.39 -10.75 -22.22
CA ALA A 180 32.73 -9.60 -22.83
C ALA A 180 31.81 -10.06 -23.98
N VAL A 181 30.62 -9.46 -24.08
CA VAL A 181 29.55 -9.95 -24.95
C VAL A 181 28.91 -8.78 -25.69
N ARG A 182 28.76 -8.90 -27.02
CA ARG A 182 27.89 -8.02 -27.80
C ARG A 182 26.52 -8.68 -27.98
N PHE A 183 25.46 -7.94 -27.66
CA PHE A 183 24.10 -8.46 -27.61
C PHE A 183 23.41 -8.37 -28.98
N GLY A 184 22.60 -9.38 -29.31
CA GLY A 184 22.00 -9.52 -30.64
C GLY A 184 20.52 -9.16 -30.72
N ALA A 185 19.69 -9.60 -29.76
CA ALA A 185 18.25 -9.33 -29.70
C ALA A 185 17.60 -10.07 -28.51
N ARG A 186 16.33 -9.73 -28.21
CA ARG A 186 15.43 -10.50 -27.35
C ARG A 186 14.42 -11.28 -28.20
N ASP A 187 14.18 -12.55 -27.89
CA ASP A 187 13.10 -13.34 -28.51
C ASP A 187 12.28 -14.12 -27.47
N ALA A 188 11.30 -14.92 -27.92
CA ALA A 188 10.44 -15.73 -27.05
C ALA A 188 11.19 -16.81 -26.26
N ARG A 189 12.44 -17.13 -26.61
CA ARG A 189 13.29 -18.15 -25.98
C ARG A 189 14.22 -17.58 -24.91
N GLY A 190 14.32 -16.25 -24.80
CA GLY A 190 15.13 -15.54 -23.80
C GLY A 190 15.94 -14.39 -24.38
N LEU A 191 17.02 -14.03 -23.69
CA LEU A 191 18.00 -13.05 -24.11
C LEU A 191 19.09 -13.74 -24.95
N GLN A 192 19.35 -13.24 -26.16
CA GLN A 192 20.30 -13.84 -27.11
C GLN A 192 21.52 -12.95 -27.35
N PHE A 193 22.70 -13.56 -27.30
CA PHE A 193 23.95 -12.89 -27.61
C PHE A 193 24.76 -13.62 -28.68
N GLY A 194 25.62 -12.87 -29.37
CA GLY A 194 26.28 -13.25 -30.61
C GLY A 194 26.97 -14.62 -30.59
N SER A 195 27.02 -15.27 -31.76
CA SER A 195 27.64 -16.59 -31.94
C SER A 195 29.16 -16.59 -31.72
N ASP A 196 29.79 -15.41 -31.75
CA ASP A 196 31.19 -15.13 -31.45
C ASP A 196 31.55 -15.34 -29.96
N VAL A 197 30.54 -15.38 -29.08
CA VAL A 197 30.72 -15.53 -27.64
C VAL A 197 30.80 -17.01 -27.25
N ARG A 198 31.98 -17.49 -26.84
CA ARG A 198 32.17 -18.84 -26.32
C ARG A 198 31.83 -18.93 -24.83
N VAL A 199 30.61 -19.36 -24.49
CA VAL A 199 30.22 -19.66 -23.10
C VAL A 199 30.99 -20.89 -22.60
N ALA A 200 31.90 -20.69 -21.64
CA ALA A 200 32.68 -21.77 -21.05
C ALA A 200 31.81 -22.70 -20.16
N PRO A 201 32.11 -24.01 -20.09
CA PRO A 201 31.46 -24.91 -19.13
C PRO A 201 31.54 -24.36 -17.70
N GLY A 202 30.40 -24.37 -17.00
CA GLY A 202 30.28 -23.86 -15.64
C GLY A 202 29.85 -22.39 -15.52
N ALA A 203 29.70 -21.65 -16.62
CA ALA A 203 29.12 -20.30 -16.61
C ALA A 203 27.58 -20.28 -16.48
N SER A 204 26.91 -21.40 -16.75
CA SER A 204 25.46 -21.52 -16.56
C SER A 204 25.04 -21.20 -15.13
N GLY A 205 24.00 -20.39 -14.96
CA GLY A 205 23.55 -19.82 -13.71
C GLY A 205 24.26 -18.52 -13.29
N GLY A 206 25.31 -18.09 -14.00
CA GLY A 206 26.01 -16.83 -13.74
C GLY A 206 25.24 -15.60 -14.24
N PRO A 207 25.53 -14.39 -13.74
CA PRO A 207 24.81 -13.18 -14.13
C PRO A 207 25.26 -12.67 -15.52
N LEU A 208 24.28 -12.17 -16.28
CA LEU A 208 24.45 -11.30 -17.43
C LEU A 208 24.25 -9.85 -16.97
N LEU A 209 25.33 -9.08 -17.01
CA LEU A 209 25.41 -7.71 -16.52
C LEU A 209 25.32 -6.72 -17.68
N ASP A 210 24.41 -5.76 -17.57
CA ASP A 210 24.36 -4.55 -18.38
C ASP A 210 25.24 -3.49 -17.72
N CYS A 211 26.37 -3.13 -18.35
CA CYS A 211 27.32 -2.17 -17.80
C CYS A 211 26.88 -0.72 -17.96
N ASP A 212 25.99 -0.43 -18.91
CA ASP A 212 25.46 0.92 -19.08
C ASP A 212 24.53 1.30 -17.94
N ARG A 213 23.75 0.36 -17.43
CA ARG A 213 22.89 0.57 -16.25
C ARG A 213 23.55 0.11 -14.94
N GLY A 214 24.56 -0.75 -15.03
CA GLY A 214 25.15 -1.43 -13.90
C GLY A 214 24.18 -2.41 -13.24
N GLU A 215 23.47 -3.23 -14.01
CA GLU A 215 22.37 -4.08 -13.53
C GLU A 215 22.47 -5.50 -14.05
N VAL A 216 22.11 -6.48 -13.23
CA VAL A 216 21.90 -7.85 -13.71
C VAL A 216 20.56 -7.92 -14.43
N VAL A 217 20.60 -8.20 -15.73
CA VAL A 217 19.44 -8.24 -16.63
C VAL A 217 19.03 -9.67 -17.02
N GLY A 218 19.92 -10.64 -16.83
CA GLY A 218 19.62 -12.05 -17.06
C GLY A 218 20.55 -13.01 -16.34
N ILE A 219 20.21 -14.29 -16.39
CA ILE A 219 20.99 -15.42 -15.87
C ILE A 219 21.36 -16.33 -17.04
N VAL A 220 22.65 -16.60 -17.20
CA VAL A 220 23.18 -17.35 -18.34
C VAL A 220 22.70 -18.79 -18.29
N LYS A 221 22.06 -19.27 -19.35
CA LYS A 221 21.58 -20.65 -19.46
C LYS A 221 22.61 -21.55 -20.14
N GLY A 222 23.23 -21.08 -21.21
CA GLY A 222 24.18 -21.86 -22.00
C GLY A 222 24.17 -21.48 -23.48
N ARG A 223 24.38 -22.47 -24.35
CA ARG A 223 24.45 -22.28 -25.82
C ARG A 223 23.37 -23.10 -26.52
N HIS A 224 22.68 -22.50 -27.50
CA HIS A 224 21.75 -23.23 -28.37
C HIS A 224 22.54 -24.16 -29.29
N GLN A 225 22.17 -25.45 -29.34
CA GLN A 225 22.94 -26.47 -30.05
C GLN A 225 22.94 -26.28 -31.57
N GLN A 226 21.84 -25.78 -32.15
CA GLN A 226 21.67 -25.67 -33.60
C GLN A 226 22.36 -24.44 -34.20
N ASP A 227 22.32 -23.30 -33.49
CA ASP A 227 22.75 -22.01 -34.07
C ASP A 227 23.98 -21.41 -33.36
N HIS A 228 24.52 -22.11 -32.35
CA HIS A 228 25.66 -21.66 -31.53
C HIS A 228 25.47 -20.31 -30.81
N VAL A 229 24.24 -19.80 -30.73
CA VAL A 229 23.85 -18.57 -30.03
C VAL A 229 23.83 -18.80 -28.52
N GLY A 230 24.38 -17.86 -27.76
CA GLY A 230 24.31 -17.90 -26.30
C GLY A 230 22.94 -17.44 -25.79
N LEU A 231 22.45 -18.10 -24.73
CA LEU A 231 21.13 -17.86 -24.16
C LEU A 231 21.23 -17.46 -22.68
N ALA A 232 20.45 -16.47 -22.28
CA ALA A 232 20.20 -16.11 -20.89
C ALA A 232 18.69 -15.97 -20.61
N VAL A 233 18.27 -16.36 -19.40
CA VAL A 233 16.90 -16.15 -18.91
C VAL A 233 16.82 -14.74 -18.33
N PRO A 234 15.88 -13.87 -18.76
CA PRO A 234 15.78 -12.52 -18.23
C PRO A 234 15.40 -12.54 -16.75
N VAL A 235 15.93 -11.62 -15.94
CA VAL A 235 15.59 -11.54 -14.50
C VAL A 235 14.11 -11.26 -14.26
N THR A 236 13.41 -10.65 -15.23
CA THR A 236 11.96 -10.45 -15.18
C THR A 236 11.16 -11.76 -15.16
N ALA A 237 11.76 -12.89 -15.56
CA ALA A 237 11.13 -14.21 -15.39
C ALA A 237 10.91 -14.58 -13.91
N LEU A 238 11.62 -13.96 -12.96
CA LEU A 238 11.35 -14.10 -11.53
C LEU A 238 9.96 -13.64 -11.12
N ARG A 239 9.27 -12.82 -11.93
CA ARG A 239 7.87 -12.44 -11.65
C ARG A 239 6.94 -13.65 -11.63
N GLY A 240 7.31 -14.75 -12.30
CA GLY A 240 6.60 -16.01 -12.20
C GLY A 240 6.72 -16.70 -10.84
N LEU A 241 7.61 -16.26 -9.96
CA LEU A 241 7.80 -16.87 -8.64
C LEU A 241 6.54 -16.74 -7.78
N GLY A 242 6.00 -17.89 -7.40
CA GLY A 242 4.82 -18.07 -6.55
C GLY A 242 5.00 -19.25 -5.58
N PRO A 243 4.11 -19.39 -4.59
CA PRO A 243 4.20 -20.44 -3.57
C PRO A 243 4.22 -21.86 -4.13
N GLU A 244 3.61 -22.08 -5.30
CA GLU A 244 3.61 -23.35 -6.04
C GLU A 244 5.01 -23.82 -6.47
N HIS A 245 5.99 -22.92 -6.50
CA HIS A 245 7.38 -23.23 -6.84
C HIS A 245 8.21 -23.70 -5.64
N LEU A 246 7.66 -23.65 -4.42
CA LEU A 246 8.35 -24.09 -3.20
C LEU A 246 8.64 -25.60 -3.27
N VAL A 247 9.85 -25.99 -2.94
CA VAL A 247 10.27 -27.39 -2.94
C VAL A 247 9.81 -28.09 -1.66
N GLU A 248 9.23 -29.29 -1.80
CA GLU A 248 8.89 -30.14 -0.66
C GLU A 248 10.09 -30.36 0.28
N GLY A 249 9.87 -30.16 1.58
CA GLY A 249 10.92 -30.22 2.60
C GLY A 249 11.64 -28.90 2.86
N ALA A 250 11.35 -27.84 2.09
CA ALA A 250 11.73 -26.49 2.48
C ALA A 250 10.96 -26.08 3.75
N SER A 251 11.66 -25.57 4.77
CA SER A 251 11.08 -25.29 6.09
C SER A 251 11.23 -23.82 6.47
N GLY A 252 10.27 -23.26 7.21
CA GLY A 252 10.26 -21.95 7.88
C GLY A 252 11.20 -20.86 7.33
N ALA A 253 12.50 -20.96 7.60
CA ALA A 253 13.53 -20.01 7.17
C ALA A 253 13.80 -19.97 5.64
N GLU A 254 13.34 -20.97 4.90
CA GLU A 254 13.43 -21.11 3.44
C GLU A 254 12.14 -20.66 2.73
N ASP A 255 11.06 -20.45 3.47
CA ASP A 255 9.77 -20.02 2.93
C ASP A 255 9.66 -18.49 2.96
N LEU A 256 9.54 -17.90 1.78
CA LEU A 256 9.31 -16.47 1.58
C LEU A 256 7.83 -16.09 1.74
N GLY A 257 6.97 -17.04 2.11
CA GLY A 257 5.57 -16.83 2.43
C GLY A 257 4.64 -16.80 1.21
N PRO A 258 3.45 -16.20 1.33
CA PRO A 258 2.41 -16.27 0.30
C PRO A 258 2.76 -15.52 -0.99
N ASP A 259 3.60 -14.48 -0.91
CA ASP A 259 4.03 -13.66 -2.04
C ASP A 259 5.56 -13.67 -2.19
N PRO A 260 6.16 -14.81 -2.60
CA PRO A 260 7.61 -15.02 -2.52
C PRO A 260 8.40 -14.05 -3.41
N TYR A 261 7.86 -13.66 -4.57
CA TYR A 261 8.48 -12.65 -5.43
C TYR A 261 8.58 -11.27 -4.75
N HIS A 262 7.49 -10.83 -4.11
CA HIS A 262 7.45 -9.56 -3.39
C HIS A 262 8.39 -9.59 -2.17
N ALA A 263 8.38 -10.68 -1.41
CA ALA A 263 9.26 -10.85 -0.26
C ALA A 263 10.75 -10.82 -0.66
N LEU A 264 11.13 -11.53 -1.74
CA LEU A 264 12.51 -11.58 -2.25
C LEU A 264 12.99 -10.20 -2.71
N THR A 265 12.19 -9.52 -3.54
CA THR A 265 12.52 -8.18 -4.05
C THR A 265 12.55 -7.14 -2.94
N GLY A 266 11.66 -7.26 -1.94
CA GLY A 266 11.70 -6.40 -0.76
C GLY A 266 12.96 -6.61 0.09
N LEU A 267 13.42 -7.86 0.27
CA LEU A 267 14.69 -8.16 0.94
C LEU A 267 15.89 -7.57 0.17
N HIS A 268 15.88 -7.69 -1.15
CA HIS A 268 16.88 -7.10 -2.05
C HIS A 268 16.99 -5.58 -1.86
N ASP A 269 15.87 -4.87 -1.96
CA ASP A 269 15.83 -3.41 -1.88
C ASP A 269 16.23 -2.87 -0.51
N ARG A 270 15.76 -3.53 0.57
CA ARG A 270 16.16 -3.18 1.93
C ARG A 270 17.65 -3.40 2.19
N TRP A 271 18.25 -4.44 1.61
CA TRP A 271 19.69 -4.68 1.74
C TRP A 271 20.51 -3.57 1.08
N HIS A 272 20.16 -3.17 -0.14
CA HIS A 272 20.88 -2.11 -0.83
C HIS A 272 20.75 -0.75 -0.12
N TRP A 273 19.58 -0.46 0.46
CA TRP A 273 19.38 0.74 1.28
C TRP A 273 20.21 0.70 2.57
N ALA A 274 20.15 -0.40 3.33
CA ALA A 274 20.94 -0.55 4.56
C ALA A 274 22.46 -0.46 4.30
N GLY A 275 22.90 -0.90 3.12
CA GLY A 275 24.29 -0.78 2.66
C GLY A 275 24.79 0.67 2.56
N GLN A 276 23.90 1.68 2.48
CA GLN A 276 24.28 3.10 2.50
C GLN A 276 24.71 3.57 3.89
N GLU A 277 24.06 3.09 4.94
CA GLU A 277 24.35 3.47 6.33
C GLU A 277 25.62 2.78 6.86
N LEU A 278 25.99 1.63 6.26
CA LEU A 278 27.16 0.83 6.58
C LEU A 278 28.49 1.41 6.06
N GLY A 279 28.56 2.72 5.78
CA GLY A 279 29.78 3.47 5.42
C GLY A 279 30.90 3.50 6.49
N ARG A 280 31.01 2.50 7.35
CA ARG A 280 32.00 2.41 8.43
C ARG A 280 32.72 1.04 8.49
N ALA A 281 33.13 0.47 7.35
CA ALA A 281 34.28 -0.48 7.31
C ALA A 281 34.72 -0.99 5.91
N GLY A 282 33.91 -0.97 4.85
CA GLY A 282 34.17 -1.86 3.70
C GLY A 282 33.88 -1.29 2.32
N GLY A 283 34.90 -0.71 1.67
CA GLY A 283 35.00 -0.56 0.21
C GLY A 283 33.86 0.15 -0.53
N PRO A 284 33.96 0.25 -1.87
CA PRO A 284 32.88 0.75 -2.71
C PRO A 284 31.68 -0.21 -2.76
N THR A 285 30.47 0.36 -2.80
CA THR A 285 29.19 -0.36 -2.95
C THR A 285 28.73 -0.42 -4.42
N TRP A 286 27.70 -1.24 -4.69
CA TRP A 286 27.05 -1.30 -6.02
C TRP A 286 26.41 0.05 -6.40
N PHE A 287 25.88 0.76 -5.42
CA PHE A 287 25.39 2.12 -5.59
C PHE A 287 26.49 3.06 -6.08
N ASP A 288 27.69 3.02 -5.48
CA ASP A 288 28.81 3.87 -5.88
C ASP A 288 29.22 3.61 -7.33
N ALA A 289 29.19 2.34 -7.75
CA ALA A 289 29.49 1.95 -9.13
C ALA A 289 28.42 2.48 -10.11
N GLN A 290 27.14 2.30 -9.80
CA GLN A 290 26.05 2.85 -10.62
C GLN A 290 26.07 4.38 -10.67
N HIS A 291 26.33 5.03 -9.53
CA HIS A 291 26.46 6.47 -9.45
C HIS A 291 27.58 6.98 -10.34
N ALA A 292 28.76 6.33 -10.32
CA ALA A 292 29.88 6.69 -11.19
C ALA A 292 29.56 6.53 -12.69
N ILE A 293 28.82 5.48 -13.07
CA ILE A 293 28.42 5.22 -14.48
C ILE A 293 27.37 6.24 -14.96
N MET A 294 26.48 6.66 -14.06
CA MET A 294 25.37 7.59 -14.33
C MET A 294 25.75 9.07 -14.15
N ALA A 295 26.88 9.36 -13.48
CA ALA A 295 27.34 10.72 -13.23
C ALA A 295 27.48 11.50 -14.54
N GLY A 296 26.96 12.72 -14.57
CA GLY A 296 27.01 13.60 -15.75
C GLY A 296 25.98 13.32 -16.84
N ARG A 297 25.10 12.30 -16.69
CA ARG A 297 24.01 12.02 -17.66
C ARG A 297 22.78 12.94 -17.54
N GLY A 298 22.86 14.02 -16.74
CA GLY A 298 21.83 15.07 -16.67
C GLY A 298 20.45 14.64 -16.14
N ARG A 299 20.37 13.55 -15.37
CA ARG A 299 19.10 13.03 -14.82
C ARG A 299 18.65 13.82 -13.59
N LEU A 300 17.34 14.10 -13.51
CA LEU A 300 16.70 14.65 -12.30
C LEU A 300 16.26 13.56 -11.33
N TRP A 301 16.05 12.34 -11.82
CA TRP A 301 15.83 11.14 -11.01
C TRP A 301 17.11 10.30 -10.99
N GLY A 302 17.91 10.47 -9.93
CA GLY A 302 19.20 9.84 -9.77
C GLY A 302 19.15 8.44 -9.19
N VAL A 303 20.33 7.81 -9.07
CA VAL A 303 20.51 6.50 -8.43
C VAL A 303 20.05 6.54 -6.96
N GLN A 304 20.26 7.67 -6.27
CA GLN A 304 19.89 7.83 -4.87
C GLN A 304 18.36 7.92 -4.70
N GLU A 305 17.68 8.70 -5.54
CA GLU A 305 16.21 8.78 -5.57
C GLU A 305 15.60 7.41 -5.84
N ARG A 306 16.12 6.68 -6.83
CA ARG A 306 15.67 5.32 -7.16
C ARG A 306 15.85 4.37 -5.98
N LEU A 307 17.03 4.37 -5.36
CA LEU A 307 17.32 3.51 -4.22
C LEU A 307 16.36 3.77 -3.04
N GLN A 308 16.14 5.04 -2.71
CA GLN A 308 15.21 5.43 -1.64
C GLN A 308 13.77 5.07 -1.97
N ALA A 309 13.33 5.30 -3.21
CA ALA A 309 11.99 4.95 -3.66
C ALA A 309 11.74 3.44 -3.56
N LEU A 310 12.66 2.62 -4.06
CA LEU A 310 12.56 1.16 -4.00
C LEU A 310 12.55 0.63 -2.56
N HIS A 311 13.36 1.22 -1.68
CA HIS A 311 13.31 0.93 -0.25
C HIS A 311 11.93 1.20 0.36
N LEU A 312 11.34 2.37 0.09
CA LEU A 312 10.02 2.74 0.61
C LEU A 312 8.92 1.84 0.04
N LEU A 313 8.98 1.49 -1.25
CA LEU A 313 8.05 0.55 -1.88
C LEU A 313 8.16 -0.86 -1.27
N ALA A 314 9.37 -1.29 -0.89
CA ALA A 314 9.64 -2.58 -0.25
C ALA A 314 9.09 -2.70 1.18
N ARG A 315 8.62 -1.60 1.79
CA ARG A 315 7.97 -1.59 3.11
C ARG A 315 6.45 -1.73 3.00
N LEU A 316 5.89 -1.41 1.84
CA LEU A 316 4.45 -1.52 1.59
C LEU A 316 4.05 -2.98 1.34
N PRO A 317 2.80 -3.35 1.66
CA PRO A 317 2.30 -4.69 1.38
C PRO A 317 2.26 -4.97 -0.14
N ALA A 318 2.30 -6.26 -0.48
CA ALA A 318 2.11 -6.72 -1.85
C ALA A 318 0.80 -6.16 -2.45
N PRO A 319 0.80 -5.72 -3.72
CA PRO A 319 -0.43 -5.39 -4.41
C PRO A 319 -1.37 -6.60 -4.43
N ARG A 320 -2.67 -6.38 -4.20
CA ARG A 320 -3.68 -7.47 -4.20
C ARG A 320 -3.79 -8.19 -5.55
N ASP A 321 -3.50 -7.48 -6.64
CA ASP A 321 -3.58 -7.97 -8.02
C ASP A 321 -2.65 -7.11 -8.91
N PRO A 322 -1.90 -7.73 -9.86
CA PRO A 322 -1.21 -7.02 -10.94
C PRO A 322 -1.99 -5.90 -11.63
N LEU A 323 -3.32 -6.05 -11.81
CA LEU A 323 -4.17 -5.02 -12.43
C LEU A 323 -4.13 -3.67 -11.70
N VAL A 324 -3.91 -3.68 -10.38
CA VAL A 324 -3.78 -2.45 -9.60
C VAL A 324 -2.49 -1.73 -9.98
N VAL A 325 -1.39 -2.44 -10.21
CA VAL A 325 -0.11 -1.85 -10.61
C VAL A 325 -0.22 -1.29 -12.02
N GLU A 326 -0.82 -2.04 -12.95
CA GLU A 326 -1.08 -1.59 -14.33
C GLU A 326 -1.95 -0.33 -14.37
N ALA A 327 -3.01 -0.28 -13.57
CA ALA A 327 -3.86 0.89 -13.47
C ALA A 327 -3.13 2.11 -12.87
N ALA A 328 -2.16 1.89 -11.97
CA ALA A 328 -1.34 2.99 -11.44
C ALA A 328 -0.35 3.50 -12.49
N VAL A 329 0.27 2.61 -13.26
CA VAL A 329 1.17 2.97 -14.36
C VAL A 329 0.41 3.70 -15.47
N GLY A 330 -0.76 3.19 -15.88
CA GLY A 330 -1.59 3.82 -16.92
C GLY A 330 -2.28 5.13 -16.49
N GLU A 331 -2.31 5.45 -15.20
CA GLU A 331 -2.75 6.75 -14.70
C GLU A 331 -1.62 7.80 -14.85
N VAL A 332 -0.36 7.36 -14.87
CA VAL A 332 0.82 8.21 -15.06
C VAL A 332 1.16 8.39 -16.53
N LEU A 333 1.13 7.30 -17.30
CA LEU A 333 1.39 7.31 -18.73
C LEU A 333 0.10 7.71 -19.45
N GLU A 334 0.08 8.85 -20.13
CA GLU A 334 -1.10 9.31 -20.87
C GLU A 334 -1.58 8.23 -21.86
N ARG A 335 -2.92 8.10 -22.06
CA ARG A 335 -3.55 7.03 -22.84
C ARG A 335 -2.89 6.83 -24.21
N GLY A 336 -2.11 5.76 -24.37
CA GLY A 336 -1.48 5.38 -25.64
C GLY A 336 -0.32 4.40 -25.47
N ASP A 337 0.51 4.59 -24.44
CA ASP A 337 1.66 3.73 -24.12
C ASP A 337 1.31 2.82 -22.94
N GLY A 338 0.59 1.73 -23.23
CA GLY A 338 0.37 0.69 -22.23
C GLY A 338 1.71 0.09 -21.78
N PRO A 339 1.80 -0.46 -20.55
CA PRO A 339 2.99 -1.19 -20.14
C PRO A 339 3.30 -2.27 -21.20
N GLY A 340 4.59 -2.45 -21.51
CA GLY A 340 5.02 -3.51 -22.44
C GLY A 340 4.50 -4.89 -22.03
N ALA A 341 4.60 -5.89 -22.91
CA ALA A 341 3.96 -7.21 -22.83
C ALA A 341 4.38 -8.13 -21.64
N TRP A 342 4.58 -7.60 -20.42
CA TRP A 342 5.05 -8.31 -19.23
C TRP A 342 4.21 -7.94 -18.01
N ALA A 343 3.95 -8.92 -17.14
CA ALA A 343 3.18 -8.72 -15.91
C ALA A 343 3.89 -7.74 -14.94
N LEU A 344 3.13 -6.86 -14.29
CA LEU A 344 3.58 -5.95 -13.24
C LEU A 344 3.05 -6.43 -11.88
N ARG A 345 3.83 -7.22 -11.14
CA ARG A 345 3.33 -7.91 -9.92
C ARG A 345 3.55 -7.12 -8.64
N THR A 346 4.53 -6.24 -8.61
CA THR A 346 4.92 -5.48 -7.43
C THR A 346 4.94 -3.98 -7.71
N TRP A 347 4.92 -3.16 -6.65
CA TRP A 347 5.10 -1.72 -6.82
C TRP A 347 6.47 -1.36 -7.43
N ARG A 348 7.50 -2.20 -7.19
CA ARG A 348 8.81 -2.12 -7.87
C ARG A 348 8.67 -2.26 -9.38
N ASP A 349 7.86 -3.22 -9.86
CA ASP A 349 7.67 -3.43 -11.29
C ASP A 349 7.03 -2.23 -11.98
N GLY A 350 6.01 -1.64 -11.34
CA GLY A 350 5.37 -0.43 -11.86
C GLY A 350 6.32 0.75 -11.89
N HIS A 351 7.21 0.89 -10.90
CA HIS A 351 8.29 1.90 -10.93
C HIS A 351 9.23 1.64 -12.11
N GLY A 352 9.72 0.40 -12.28
CA GLY A 352 10.59 0.02 -13.38
C GLY A 352 9.99 0.21 -14.79
N ALA A 353 8.66 0.13 -14.91
CA ALA A 353 7.94 0.33 -16.17
C ALA A 353 7.94 1.80 -16.67
N LEU A 354 8.25 2.77 -15.81
CA LEU A 354 8.25 4.20 -16.15
C LEU A 354 9.53 4.65 -16.85
N TYR A 355 10.57 3.81 -16.89
CA TYR A 355 11.79 4.10 -17.65
C TYR A 355 11.53 3.93 -19.15
N GLN A 356 11.11 5.01 -19.82
CA GLN A 356 10.74 5.01 -21.25
C GLN A 356 11.66 5.86 -22.15
N GLY A 357 12.82 6.31 -21.66
CA GLY A 357 13.74 7.13 -22.44
C GLY A 357 13.25 8.56 -22.72
N SER A 358 12.32 9.06 -21.89
CA SER A 358 11.84 10.45 -21.93
C SER A 358 12.91 11.44 -21.43
N ASP A 359 12.67 12.73 -21.63
CA ASP A 359 13.51 13.77 -21.04
C ASP A 359 13.52 13.70 -19.49
N PRO A 360 14.58 14.20 -18.82
CA PRO A 360 14.74 14.09 -17.37
C PRO A 360 13.59 14.65 -16.53
N TYR A 361 12.89 15.67 -17.02
CA TYR A 361 11.79 16.29 -16.28
C TYR A 361 10.51 15.47 -16.38
N THR A 362 10.19 14.97 -17.57
CA THR A 362 9.05 14.05 -17.76
C THR A 362 9.23 12.77 -16.94
N GLU A 363 10.45 12.24 -16.89
CA GLU A 363 10.80 11.07 -16.09
C GLU A 363 10.58 11.33 -14.59
N LEU A 364 11.14 12.43 -14.05
CA LEU A 364 10.91 12.84 -12.66
C LEU A 364 9.41 12.97 -12.34
N ARG A 365 8.65 13.64 -13.22
CA ARG A 365 7.21 13.84 -13.05
C ARG A 365 6.47 12.50 -12.98
N ALA A 366 6.82 11.55 -13.85
CA ALA A 366 6.22 10.21 -13.86
C ALA A 366 6.49 9.45 -12.55
N PHE A 367 7.74 9.44 -12.08
CA PHE A 367 8.10 8.79 -10.82
C PHE A 367 7.38 9.39 -9.61
N VAL A 368 7.39 10.72 -9.48
CA VAL A 368 6.71 11.42 -8.39
C VAL A 368 5.20 11.12 -8.40
N HIS A 369 4.57 11.12 -9.58
CA HIS A 369 3.14 10.82 -9.71
C HIS A 369 2.82 9.36 -9.34
N TYR A 370 3.60 8.40 -9.84
CA TYR A 370 3.40 6.98 -9.54
C TYR A 370 3.53 6.68 -8.05
N LEU A 371 4.62 7.13 -7.42
CA LEU A 371 4.85 6.91 -5.99
C LEU A 371 3.74 7.53 -5.15
N ARG A 372 3.20 8.68 -5.58
CA ARG A 372 2.05 9.32 -4.94
C ARG A 372 0.79 8.44 -5.00
N ILE A 373 0.48 7.87 -6.18
CA ILE A 373 -0.65 6.96 -6.38
C ILE A 373 -0.50 5.73 -5.48
N VAL A 374 0.69 5.12 -5.44
CA VAL A 374 0.97 3.94 -4.62
C VAL A 374 0.78 4.25 -3.13
N ALA A 375 1.35 5.35 -2.63
CA ALA A 375 1.18 5.78 -1.24
C ALA A 375 -0.30 5.94 -0.87
N GLN A 376 -1.09 6.59 -1.73
CA GLN A 376 -2.52 6.79 -1.49
C GLN A 376 -3.29 5.46 -1.49
N ARG A 377 -3.07 4.60 -2.49
CA ARG A 377 -3.78 3.32 -2.60
C ARG A 377 -3.50 2.42 -1.40
N CYS A 378 -2.26 2.41 -0.90
CA CYS A 378 -1.90 1.66 0.31
C CYS A 378 -2.59 2.24 1.55
N ALA A 379 -2.55 3.56 1.75
CA ALA A 379 -3.25 4.22 2.87
C ALA A 379 -4.76 3.99 2.84
N ASP A 380 -5.37 4.01 1.65
CA ASP A 380 -6.81 3.80 1.47
C ASP A 380 -7.23 2.36 1.77
N ALA A 381 -6.40 1.38 1.38
CA ALA A 381 -6.71 -0.04 1.58
C ALA A 381 -6.82 -0.44 3.06
N VAL A 382 -6.20 0.31 3.96
CA VAL A 382 -6.17 0.06 5.42
C VAL A 382 -6.80 1.21 6.23
N ARG A 383 -7.55 2.09 5.57
CA ARG A 383 -8.06 3.34 6.17
C ARG A 383 -8.94 3.10 7.40
N ASP A 384 -9.83 2.11 7.32
CA ASP A 384 -10.83 1.81 8.34
C ASP A 384 -10.45 0.62 9.24
N ALA A 385 -9.26 0.03 9.02
CA ALA A 385 -8.78 -1.11 9.78
C ALA A 385 -8.05 -0.63 11.06
N PRO A 386 -8.53 -1.00 12.26
CA PRO A 386 -8.00 -0.48 13.51
C PRO A 386 -6.75 -1.21 14.02
N ASP A 387 -6.35 -2.31 13.39
CA ASP A 387 -5.26 -3.17 13.86
C ASP A 387 -3.85 -2.56 13.66
N GLU A 388 -2.88 -3.12 14.37
CA GLU A 388 -1.47 -2.68 14.36
C GLU A 388 -0.83 -2.84 12.98
N GLN A 389 -1.20 -3.89 12.22
CA GLN A 389 -0.70 -4.11 10.87
C GLN A 389 -1.19 -2.99 9.93
N ALA A 390 -2.46 -2.62 10.02
CA ALA A 390 -3.02 -1.48 9.32
C ALA A 390 -2.35 -0.15 9.74
N ALA A 391 -2.00 0.01 11.01
CA ALA A 391 -1.25 1.18 11.49
C ALA A 391 0.16 1.28 10.88
N ALA A 392 0.90 0.17 10.83
CA ALA A 392 2.21 0.10 10.20
C ALA A 392 2.15 0.45 8.69
N VAL A 393 1.14 -0.08 7.98
CA VAL A 393 0.93 0.26 6.55
C VAL A 393 0.62 1.74 6.36
N ARG A 394 -0.18 2.36 7.25
CA ARG A 394 -0.44 3.81 7.21
C ARG A 394 0.82 4.63 7.42
N GLU A 395 1.68 4.21 8.35
CA GLU A 395 2.95 4.87 8.62
C GLU A 395 3.90 4.78 7.42
N ASP A 396 4.06 3.60 6.83
CA ASP A 396 4.92 3.41 5.66
C ASP A 396 4.39 4.16 4.42
N ALA A 397 3.07 4.19 4.23
CA ALA A 397 2.43 5.00 3.20
C ALA A 397 2.65 6.51 3.42
N ALA A 398 2.63 6.98 4.68
CA ALA A 398 2.92 8.36 5.03
C ALA A 398 4.39 8.71 4.74
N ARG A 399 5.34 7.85 5.08
CA ARG A 399 6.77 8.03 4.76
C ARG A 399 7.01 8.14 3.26
N LEU A 400 6.35 7.30 2.46
CA LEU A 400 6.41 7.41 0.99
C LEU A 400 5.80 8.73 0.51
N ALA A 401 4.67 9.16 1.08
CA ALA A 401 4.04 10.43 0.74
C ALA A 401 4.93 11.66 1.07
N GLU A 402 5.64 11.64 2.20
CA GLU A 402 6.61 12.68 2.58
C GLU A 402 7.78 12.76 1.59
N PHE A 403 8.35 11.61 1.21
CA PHE A 403 9.39 11.54 0.19
C PHE A 403 8.92 12.13 -1.15
N VAL A 404 7.71 11.77 -1.57
CA VAL A 404 7.07 12.31 -2.77
C VAL A 404 6.91 13.83 -2.69
N GLN A 405 6.45 14.36 -1.56
CA GLN A 405 6.31 15.81 -1.36
C GLN A 405 7.66 16.52 -1.48
N ALA A 406 8.72 15.97 -0.87
CA ALA A 406 10.06 16.53 -0.95
C ALA A 406 10.58 16.58 -2.39
N LYS A 407 10.34 15.53 -3.19
CA LYS A 407 10.76 15.48 -4.60
C LYS A 407 9.88 16.32 -5.54
N ALA A 408 8.60 16.48 -5.21
CA ALA A 408 7.68 17.32 -5.98
C ALA A 408 8.06 18.81 -5.98
N VAL A 409 8.90 19.27 -5.04
CA VAL A 409 9.40 20.67 -4.98
C VAL A 409 10.19 21.09 -6.23
N VAL A 410 10.73 20.15 -7.00
CA VAL A 410 11.47 20.45 -8.24
C VAL A 410 10.52 20.62 -9.44
N LEU A 411 9.28 20.12 -9.35
CA LEU A 411 8.31 20.20 -10.43
C LEU A 411 7.77 21.61 -10.62
N GLN A 412 7.30 21.96 -11.81
CA GLN A 412 6.61 23.23 -12.06
C GLN A 412 5.28 23.27 -11.28
N PRO A 413 4.82 24.46 -10.83
CA PRO A 413 3.57 24.58 -10.06
C PRO A 413 2.34 23.96 -10.75
N GLN A 414 2.26 24.06 -12.08
CA GLN A 414 1.19 23.45 -12.86
C GLN A 414 1.21 21.91 -12.80
N ASP A 415 2.39 21.30 -12.88
CA ASP A 415 2.56 19.85 -12.78
C ASP A 415 2.35 19.38 -11.34
N ARG A 416 2.77 20.15 -10.33
CA ARG A 416 2.42 19.88 -8.92
C ARG A 416 0.92 19.91 -8.69
N ARG A 417 0.18 20.80 -9.35
CA ARG A 417 -1.29 20.85 -9.29
C ARG A 417 -1.96 19.70 -10.05
N ARG A 418 -1.37 19.25 -11.16
CA ARG A 418 -1.86 18.10 -11.94
C ARG A 418 -1.61 16.76 -11.25
N ILE A 419 -0.41 16.57 -10.70
CA ILE A 419 -0.11 15.48 -9.77
C ILE A 419 -0.99 15.62 -8.52
N GLY A 420 -1.26 16.87 -8.14
CA GLY A 420 -2.34 17.32 -7.27
C GLY A 420 -2.39 16.66 -5.89
N PRO A 421 -3.29 17.10 -5.00
CA PRO A 421 -3.78 16.17 -4.00
C PRO A 421 -4.50 15.03 -4.75
N VAL A 422 -3.96 13.81 -4.71
CA VAL A 422 -4.70 12.61 -5.14
C VAL A 422 -6.10 12.70 -4.55
N ARG A 423 -7.14 12.54 -5.39
CA ARG A 423 -8.54 12.67 -5.00
C ARG A 423 -8.74 11.94 -3.68
N ARG A 424 -8.87 12.71 -2.59
CA ARG A 424 -9.16 12.12 -1.29
C ARG A 424 -10.52 11.49 -1.46
N ARG A 425 -10.63 10.20 -1.20
CA ARG A 425 -11.92 9.52 -1.22
C ARG A 425 -12.79 10.10 -0.11
N PRO A 426 -13.95 10.69 -0.42
CA PRO A 426 -14.84 11.21 0.60
C PRO A 426 -15.30 10.05 1.51
N ARG A 427 -15.28 10.30 2.82
CA ARG A 427 -15.77 9.36 3.85
C ARG A 427 -17.22 9.67 4.20
N SER A 428 -17.56 10.95 4.13
CA SER A 428 -18.86 11.46 4.52
C SER A 428 -19.31 12.61 3.63
N VAL A 429 -20.62 12.83 3.62
CA VAL A 429 -21.24 14.05 3.14
C VAL A 429 -21.91 14.68 4.37
N LEU A 430 -21.53 15.90 4.70
CA LEU A 430 -22.12 16.71 5.76
C LEU A 430 -23.14 17.66 5.16
N VAL A 431 -24.35 17.65 5.71
CA VAL A 431 -25.34 18.71 5.54
C VAL A 431 -25.36 19.51 6.83
N GLU A 432 -25.22 20.82 6.74
CA GLU A 432 -25.30 21.70 7.90
C GLU A 432 -26.46 22.68 7.73
N PHE A 433 -27.26 22.86 8.79
CA PHE A 433 -28.26 23.92 8.89
C PHE A 433 -27.80 24.96 9.91
N GLU A 434 -27.47 26.16 9.45
CA GLU A 434 -27.04 27.27 10.31
C GLU A 434 -28.25 28.14 10.66
N PRO A 435 -28.61 28.28 11.94
CA PRO A 435 -29.65 29.22 12.37
C PRO A 435 -29.15 30.67 12.23
N LEU A 436 -30.00 31.56 11.71
CA LEU A 436 -29.65 32.97 11.49
C LEU A 436 -30.32 33.91 12.49
N PHE A 437 -31.65 33.98 12.43
CA PHE A 437 -32.51 34.87 13.22
C PHE A 437 -33.97 34.45 13.04
N TYR A 438 -34.87 35.11 13.77
CA TYR A 438 -36.32 34.91 13.67
C TYR A 438 -36.94 35.87 12.64
N ASP A 439 -37.88 35.40 11.83
CA ASP A 439 -38.70 36.29 10.99
C ASP A 439 -39.69 37.14 11.81
N GLU A 440 -40.42 38.04 11.15
CA GLU A 440 -41.47 38.87 11.78
C GLU A 440 -42.60 38.04 12.43
N GLY A 441 -42.72 36.75 12.08
CA GLY A 441 -43.66 35.79 12.66
C GLY A 441 -43.08 34.95 13.81
N GLY A 442 -41.81 35.16 14.19
CA GLY A 442 -41.14 34.40 15.24
C GLY A 442 -40.66 33.01 14.80
N HIS A 443 -40.57 32.73 13.49
CA HIS A 443 -40.02 31.48 12.98
C HIS A 443 -38.51 31.59 12.79
N GLU A 444 -37.77 30.61 13.31
CA GLU A 444 -36.32 30.51 13.10
C GLU A 444 -36.00 30.23 11.62
N LEU A 445 -35.08 31.03 11.06
CA LEU A 445 -34.65 30.94 9.68
C LEU A 445 -33.24 30.36 9.59
N TYR A 446 -32.99 29.62 8.50
CA TYR A 446 -31.76 28.86 8.33
C TYR A 446 -31.10 29.13 6.97
N ASN A 447 -29.77 29.12 6.98
CA ASN A 447 -28.97 28.81 5.80
C ASN A 447 -28.59 27.33 5.82
N TRP A 448 -28.17 26.79 4.68
CA TRP A 448 -27.68 25.42 4.62
C TRP A 448 -26.44 25.28 3.74
N SER A 449 -25.61 24.29 4.07
CA SER A 449 -24.43 23.91 3.28
C SER A 449 -24.35 22.39 3.10
N VAL A 450 -23.68 21.96 2.02
CA VAL A 450 -23.30 20.56 1.80
C VAL A 450 -21.80 20.49 1.57
N SER A 451 -21.13 19.63 2.33
CA SER A 451 -19.67 19.43 2.29
C SER A 451 -19.30 17.96 2.16
N GLU A 452 -18.22 17.67 1.44
CA GLU A 452 -17.58 16.36 1.43
C GLU A 452 -16.51 16.28 2.51
N GLY A 453 -16.57 15.26 3.35
CA GLY A 453 -15.64 15.02 4.45
C GLY A 453 -14.59 13.99 4.09
N TYR A 454 -13.34 14.28 4.43
CA TYR A 454 -12.19 13.39 4.23
C TYR A 454 -11.63 12.86 5.56
N GLY A 455 -12.28 13.20 6.68
CA GLY A 455 -11.87 12.89 8.04
C GLY A 455 -10.88 13.90 8.62
N ARG A 456 -10.72 13.88 9.95
CA ARG A 456 -9.81 14.75 10.70
C ARG A 456 -10.10 16.25 10.52
N GLY A 457 -11.38 16.62 10.46
CA GLY A 457 -11.84 17.99 10.28
C GLY A 457 -11.62 18.54 8.87
N GLN A 458 -11.29 17.69 7.90
CA GLN A 458 -11.03 18.10 6.53
C GLN A 458 -12.31 18.02 5.70
N TRP A 459 -12.90 19.19 5.42
CA TRP A 459 -14.15 19.33 4.70
C TRP A 459 -13.99 20.21 3.46
N LEU A 460 -14.60 19.79 2.35
CA LEU A 460 -14.72 20.59 1.13
C LEU A 460 -16.19 20.93 0.91
N ARG A 461 -16.52 22.22 1.01
CA ARG A 461 -17.87 22.71 0.71
C ARG A 461 -18.15 22.59 -0.79
N VAL A 462 -19.18 21.82 -1.16
CA VAL A 462 -19.56 21.52 -2.54
C VAL A 462 -20.87 22.17 -2.98
N ASP A 463 -21.70 22.57 -2.01
CA ASP A 463 -22.97 23.26 -2.24
C ASP A 463 -23.29 24.17 -1.06
N VAL A 464 -24.02 25.25 -1.34
CA VAL A 464 -24.42 26.21 -0.30
C VAL A 464 -25.61 27.02 -0.76
N GLN A 465 -26.48 27.37 0.18
CA GLN A 465 -27.50 28.40 0.02
C GLN A 465 -27.32 29.43 1.13
N GLU A 466 -26.86 30.62 0.73
CA GLU A 466 -26.73 31.80 1.60
C GLU A 466 -27.74 32.85 1.12
N ALA A 467 -28.88 32.94 1.79
CA ALA A 467 -29.84 34.02 1.57
C ALA A 467 -29.72 35.04 2.71
N ALA A 468 -29.77 36.34 2.40
CA ALA A 468 -29.72 37.39 3.41
C ALA A 468 -30.87 37.28 4.44
N GLY A 469 -31.99 36.67 4.03
CA GLY A 469 -33.17 36.41 4.86
C GLY A 469 -33.27 35.00 5.44
N GLY A 470 -32.37 34.07 5.08
CA GLY A 470 -32.59 32.63 5.36
C GLY A 470 -33.91 32.08 4.79
N VAL A 471 -34.25 30.86 5.17
CA VAL A 471 -35.58 30.25 4.92
C VAL A 471 -36.01 29.37 6.10
N PRO A 472 -37.32 29.13 6.32
CA PRO A 472 -37.78 28.20 7.34
C PRO A 472 -37.19 26.79 7.16
N PHE A 473 -37.04 26.05 8.28
CA PHE A 473 -36.37 24.74 8.29
C PHE A 473 -36.91 23.75 7.24
N GLU A 474 -38.23 23.62 7.13
CA GLU A 474 -38.86 22.69 6.20
C GLU A 474 -38.53 23.02 4.75
N GLN A 475 -38.46 24.31 4.41
CA GLN A 475 -38.06 24.78 3.09
C GLN A 475 -36.56 24.56 2.84
N ALA A 476 -35.70 24.83 3.84
CA ALA A 476 -34.27 24.53 3.77
C ALA A 476 -34.04 23.03 3.50
N ARG A 477 -34.74 22.16 4.23
CA ARG A 477 -34.70 20.70 4.07
C ARG A 477 -35.11 20.29 2.66
N GLU A 478 -36.21 20.83 2.14
CA GLU A 478 -36.66 20.53 0.78
C GLU A 478 -35.61 20.92 -0.28
N GLN A 479 -34.99 22.09 -0.14
CA GLN A 479 -33.92 22.53 -1.04
C GLN A 479 -32.71 21.60 -0.98
N VAL A 480 -32.30 21.17 0.22
CA VAL A 480 -31.22 20.18 0.41
C VAL A 480 -31.58 18.87 -0.28
N LEU A 481 -32.77 18.32 -0.05
CA LEU A 481 -33.19 17.02 -0.60
C LEU A 481 -33.21 16.99 -2.13
N GLN A 482 -33.50 18.12 -2.77
CA GLN A 482 -33.44 18.25 -4.23
C GLN A 482 -32.02 18.07 -4.79
N ARG A 483 -30.98 18.45 -4.04
CA ARG A 483 -29.58 18.39 -4.49
C ARG A 483 -28.81 17.19 -3.92
N LEU A 484 -29.18 16.73 -2.72
CA LEU A 484 -28.44 15.72 -1.95
C LEU A 484 -28.27 14.39 -2.68
N GLY A 485 -29.29 13.91 -3.39
CA GLY A 485 -29.21 12.63 -4.11
C GLY A 485 -28.08 12.58 -5.14
N GLY A 486 -27.89 13.65 -5.91
CA GLY A 486 -26.80 13.77 -6.88
C GLY A 486 -25.43 13.82 -6.20
N ARG A 487 -25.31 14.57 -5.09
CA ARG A 487 -24.07 14.69 -4.31
C ARG A 487 -23.65 13.36 -3.69
N LEU A 488 -24.59 12.62 -3.11
CA LEU A 488 -24.32 11.30 -2.53
C LEU A 488 -23.88 10.29 -3.61
N LEU A 489 -24.49 10.30 -4.80
CA LEU A 489 -24.09 9.42 -5.90
C LEU A 489 -22.69 9.75 -6.43
N GLN A 490 -22.35 11.03 -6.52
CA GLN A 490 -21.01 11.48 -6.91
C GLN A 490 -19.97 11.05 -5.87
N ALA A 491 -20.21 11.33 -4.59
CA ALA A 491 -19.32 10.96 -3.51
C ALA A 491 -19.14 9.44 -3.37
N ASP A 492 -20.20 8.65 -3.57
CA ASP A 492 -20.11 7.19 -3.64
C ASP A 492 -19.19 6.73 -4.79
N GLY A 493 -19.29 7.38 -5.96
CA GLY A 493 -18.43 7.10 -7.11
C GLY A 493 -16.96 7.46 -6.87
N ASP A 494 -16.71 8.63 -6.27
CA ASP A 494 -15.36 9.10 -5.93
C ASP A 494 -14.74 8.28 -4.78
N ALA A 495 -15.55 7.74 -3.86
CA ALA A 495 -15.08 6.85 -2.79
C ALA A 495 -14.67 5.46 -3.31
N GLY A 496 -15.21 5.04 -4.46
CA GLY A 496 -14.82 3.85 -5.18
C GLY A 496 -15.97 2.85 -5.40
N PRO A 497 -15.73 1.79 -6.19
CA PRO A 497 -16.78 0.84 -6.56
C PRO A 497 -17.44 0.19 -5.33
N GLY A 498 -18.77 0.25 -5.26
CA GLY A 498 -19.57 -0.34 -4.18
C GLY A 498 -19.60 0.47 -2.88
N ALA A 499 -18.86 1.58 -2.78
CA ALA A 499 -18.84 2.42 -1.59
C ALA A 499 -20.19 3.15 -1.37
N ARG A 500 -20.51 3.39 -0.10
CA ARG A 500 -21.64 4.23 0.34
C ARG A 500 -21.14 5.18 1.41
N VAL A 501 -20.88 6.43 1.04
CA VAL A 501 -20.37 7.43 1.98
C VAL A 501 -21.41 7.73 3.06
N ARG A 502 -20.96 7.94 4.29
CA ARG A 502 -21.84 8.26 5.42
C ARG A 502 -22.51 9.63 5.20
N LEU A 503 -23.77 9.75 5.56
CA LEU A 503 -24.46 11.04 5.61
C LEU A 503 -24.43 11.56 7.05
N GLU A 504 -23.87 12.74 7.24
CA GLU A 504 -23.85 13.46 8.52
C GLU A 504 -24.75 14.69 8.37
N VAL A 505 -25.61 14.94 9.35
CA VAL A 505 -26.49 16.12 9.33
C VAL A 505 -26.34 16.87 10.63
N ALA A 506 -25.72 18.04 10.56
CA ALA A 506 -25.59 18.97 11.66
C ALA A 506 -26.85 19.82 11.76
N VAL A 507 -27.54 19.72 12.91
CA VAL A 507 -28.76 20.47 13.20
C VAL A 507 -28.60 21.25 14.51
N PRO A 508 -29.23 22.44 14.64
CA PRO A 508 -29.19 23.20 15.87
C PRO A 508 -30.10 22.58 16.95
N GLU A 509 -29.95 23.10 18.17
CA GLU A 509 -30.83 22.79 19.30
C GLU A 509 -32.31 22.95 18.90
N GLY A 510 -33.18 22.06 19.40
CA GLY A 510 -34.60 22.03 19.04
C GLY A 510 -34.91 21.29 17.72
N ARG A 511 -33.89 20.92 16.93
CA ARG A 511 -34.05 20.09 15.72
C ARG A 511 -33.47 18.68 15.86
N TRP A 512 -33.08 18.25 17.06
CA TRP A 512 -32.53 16.91 17.31
C TRP A 512 -33.51 15.74 17.04
N HIS A 513 -34.80 16.03 16.91
CA HIS A 513 -35.84 15.06 16.54
C HIS A 513 -35.89 14.75 15.02
N THR A 514 -35.03 15.40 14.21
CA THR A 514 -35.05 15.25 12.75
C THR A 514 -34.77 13.80 12.33
N ALA A 515 -35.76 13.17 11.68
CA ALA A 515 -35.69 11.79 11.20
C ALA A 515 -34.88 11.65 9.90
N VAL A 516 -33.59 12.00 9.91
CA VAL A 516 -32.74 12.03 8.71
C VAL A 516 -32.69 10.67 7.99
N GLY A 517 -32.73 9.56 8.74
CA GLY A 517 -32.76 8.21 8.15
C GLY A 517 -33.97 7.96 7.23
N GLN A 518 -35.06 8.70 7.41
CA GLN A 518 -36.29 8.61 6.61
C GLN A 518 -36.31 9.58 5.43
N TRP A 519 -35.29 10.42 5.26
CA TRP A 519 -35.22 11.34 4.13
C TRP A 519 -35.15 10.59 2.82
N GLU A 520 -35.99 10.99 1.87
CA GLU A 520 -36.08 10.33 0.58
C GLU A 520 -35.29 11.08 -0.49
N VAL A 521 -34.31 10.39 -1.08
CA VAL A 521 -33.49 10.93 -2.18
C VAL A 521 -33.61 10.05 -3.42
N ALA A 522 -33.36 10.62 -4.60
CA ALA A 522 -33.38 9.88 -5.86
C ALA A 522 -32.30 8.79 -5.88
N ALA A 523 -32.67 7.55 -6.22
CA ALA A 523 -31.75 6.42 -6.24
C ALA A 523 -30.80 6.39 -7.46
N SER A 524 -30.97 7.29 -8.43
CA SER A 524 -30.13 7.41 -9.62
C SER A 524 -30.29 8.81 -10.24
N PRO A 525 -29.42 9.25 -11.16
CA PRO A 525 -29.54 10.56 -11.81
C PRO A 525 -30.67 10.62 -12.85
N ARG A 526 -31.38 9.51 -13.11
CA ARG A 526 -32.51 9.48 -14.04
C ARG A 526 -33.68 10.30 -13.49
N ARG A 527 -34.31 11.11 -14.33
CA ARG A 527 -35.47 11.94 -13.95
C ARG A 527 -36.66 11.13 -13.38
N THR A 528 -36.80 9.87 -13.77
CA THR A 528 -37.84 8.93 -13.31
C THR A 528 -37.41 8.04 -12.15
N ALA A 529 -36.23 8.29 -11.55
CA ALA A 529 -35.72 7.49 -10.46
C ALA A 529 -36.66 7.53 -9.26
N ARG A 530 -37.02 6.34 -8.74
CA ARG A 530 -37.76 6.25 -7.47
C ARG A 530 -36.93 6.87 -6.36
N ARG A 531 -37.59 7.65 -5.50
CA ARG A 531 -36.98 8.10 -4.24
C ARG A 531 -37.03 6.97 -3.23
N ARG A 532 -36.01 6.90 -2.37
CA ARG A 532 -35.91 5.89 -1.30
C ARG A 532 -35.36 6.54 -0.03
N PRO A 533 -35.77 6.08 1.16
CA PRO A 533 -35.15 6.46 2.42
C PRO A 533 -33.65 6.21 2.41
N VAL A 534 -32.87 7.17 2.92
CA VAL A 534 -31.40 7.07 2.96
C VAL A 534 -30.89 6.07 4.01
N GLY A 535 -31.57 5.96 5.15
CA GLY A 535 -31.11 5.24 6.34
C GLY A 535 -30.89 3.73 6.17
N PRO A 536 -31.73 3.01 5.40
CA PRO A 536 -31.48 1.60 5.05
C PRO A 536 -30.25 1.40 4.14
N GLY A 537 -29.96 2.38 3.27
CA GLY A 537 -28.97 2.26 2.20
C GLY A 537 -27.56 2.74 2.57
N ARG A 538 -27.40 3.61 3.58
CA ARG A 538 -26.11 4.13 4.05
C ARG A 538 -26.15 4.49 5.53
N ALA A 539 -24.98 4.56 6.18
CA ALA A 539 -24.89 5.09 7.53
C ALA A 539 -25.35 6.56 7.55
N VAL A 540 -26.23 6.89 8.49
CA VAL A 540 -26.80 8.23 8.67
C VAL A 540 -26.73 8.58 10.14
N VAL A 541 -26.09 9.71 10.44
CA VAL A 541 -25.92 10.24 11.79
C VAL A 541 -26.37 11.69 11.88
N LEU A 542 -26.82 12.06 13.07
CA LEU A 542 -27.08 13.43 13.46
C LEU A 542 -25.86 13.97 14.19
N ARG A 543 -25.54 15.24 13.97
CA ARG A 543 -24.51 15.98 14.68
C ARG A 543 -25.11 17.21 15.34
N ASP A 544 -24.62 17.57 16.50
CA ASP A 544 -24.99 18.83 17.12
C ASP A 544 -24.24 19.99 16.46
N GLN A 545 -24.99 20.93 15.89
CA GLN A 545 -24.41 22.09 15.19
C GLN A 545 -23.74 23.08 16.15
N GLY A 546 -24.14 23.08 17.43
CA GLY A 546 -23.51 23.88 18.48
C GLY A 546 -22.08 23.43 18.81
N ARG A 547 -21.76 22.14 18.65
CA ARG A 547 -20.42 21.55 18.83
C ARG A 547 -19.50 21.76 17.60
N ARG A 548 -19.46 22.98 17.09
CA ARG A 548 -18.51 23.43 16.05
C ARG A 548 -17.31 24.15 16.69
N GLY A 549 -16.14 24.08 16.06
CA GLY A 549 -14.96 24.81 16.53
C GLY A 549 -14.13 24.08 17.58
N GLN A 550 -13.85 24.72 18.73
CA GLN A 550 -12.91 24.19 19.72
C GLN A 550 -13.48 22.97 20.46
N VAL A 551 -12.72 21.88 20.43
CA VAL A 551 -13.09 20.63 21.10
C VAL A 551 -12.99 20.78 22.62
N ASP A 552 -14.10 20.56 23.31
CA ASP A 552 -14.16 20.46 24.77
C ASP A 552 -13.39 19.22 25.28
N PRO A 553 -12.47 19.36 26.26
CA PRO A 553 -11.82 18.23 26.91
C PRO A 553 -12.76 17.16 27.46
N ALA A 554 -13.95 17.51 27.98
CA ALA A 554 -14.90 16.53 28.49
C ALA A 554 -15.46 15.66 27.36
N TRP A 555 -15.82 16.28 26.23
CA TRP A 555 -16.24 15.61 25.00
C TRP A 555 -15.16 14.65 24.47
N LEU A 556 -13.90 15.10 24.35
CA LEU A 556 -12.79 14.26 23.90
C LEU A 556 -12.53 13.07 24.84
N ARG A 557 -12.55 13.29 26.16
CA ARG A 557 -12.36 12.21 27.14
C ARG A 557 -13.44 11.13 27.03
N ARG A 558 -14.71 11.52 26.91
CA ARG A 558 -15.84 10.58 26.75
C ARG A 558 -15.75 9.81 25.44
N TRP A 559 -15.35 10.46 24.35
CA TRP A 559 -15.08 9.78 23.07
C TRP A 559 -14.01 8.70 23.19
N GLN A 560 -12.85 9.04 23.76
CA GLN A 560 -11.77 8.08 23.98
C GLN A 560 -12.20 6.93 24.90
N GLY A 561 -12.99 7.22 25.94
CA GLY A 561 -13.59 6.21 26.80
C GLY A 561 -14.47 5.22 26.03
N LEU A 562 -15.38 5.72 25.19
CA LEU A 562 -16.28 4.89 24.38
C LEU A 562 -15.55 4.11 23.28
N ALA A 563 -14.49 4.67 22.71
CA ALA A 563 -13.65 4.01 21.71
C ALA A 563 -12.81 2.88 22.32
N ALA A 564 -12.34 3.06 23.56
CA ALA A 564 -11.54 2.06 24.28
C ALA A 564 -12.38 1.04 25.06
N ALA A 565 -13.68 1.27 25.23
CA ALA A 565 -14.54 0.38 26.00
C ALA A 565 -14.66 -1.00 25.33
N PRO A 566 -14.55 -2.12 26.08
CA PRO A 566 -14.68 -3.48 25.54
C PRO A 566 -16.10 -3.77 25.02
N GLY A 567 -17.09 -2.99 25.44
CA GLY A 567 -18.46 -3.06 24.98
C GLY A 567 -19.24 -1.82 25.39
N LEU A 568 -20.25 -1.49 24.60
CA LEU A 568 -21.15 -0.36 24.87
C LEU A 568 -22.37 -0.83 25.67
N ARG A 569 -22.86 0.02 26.56
CA ARG A 569 -24.03 -0.25 27.41
C ARG A 569 -25.04 0.88 27.30
N ALA A 570 -26.30 0.52 27.14
CA ALA A 570 -27.38 1.50 27.09
C ALA A 570 -27.59 2.12 28.48
N LEU A 571 -27.40 3.43 28.59
CA LEU A 571 -27.78 4.21 29.76
C LEU A 571 -29.20 4.73 29.54
N ARG A 572 -30.17 4.08 30.19
CA ARG A 572 -31.56 4.56 30.16
C ARG A 572 -31.66 5.84 30.98
N LEU A 573 -32.20 6.90 30.38
CA LEU A 573 -32.48 8.15 31.07
C LEU A 573 -33.96 8.18 31.47
N PRO A 574 -34.30 7.97 32.76
CA PRO A 574 -35.68 7.89 33.21
C PRO A 574 -36.31 9.29 33.34
N PRO A 575 -37.61 9.45 33.05
CA PRO A 575 -38.37 10.60 33.53
C PRO A 575 -38.50 10.54 35.07
N ASP A 576 -38.65 11.69 35.73
CA ASP A 576 -38.79 11.78 37.19
C ASP A 576 -39.93 10.88 37.71
N PRO A 577 -39.66 9.89 38.59
CA PRO A 577 -40.70 9.02 39.12
C PRO A 577 -41.56 9.63 40.24
N GLY A 578 -41.35 10.88 40.70
CA GLY A 578 -41.98 11.29 41.96
C GLY A 578 -41.98 12.76 42.41
N ALA A 579 -41.98 13.75 41.52
CA ALA A 579 -42.20 15.14 41.94
C ALA A 579 -43.71 15.49 42.01
N GLY A 580 -44.29 15.40 43.20
CA GLY A 580 -45.36 16.33 43.57
C GLY A 580 -44.85 17.79 43.45
N PRO A 581 -45.73 18.80 43.36
CA PRO A 581 -45.36 20.16 43.00
C PRO A 581 -44.46 20.77 44.09
N ARG A 582 -43.15 20.65 43.94
CA ARG A 582 -42.17 21.49 44.62
C ARG A 582 -41.59 22.47 43.59
N PRO A 583 -41.66 23.79 43.84
CA PRO A 583 -41.05 24.75 42.95
C PRO A 583 -39.53 24.68 43.09
N GLY A 584 -38.85 24.36 41.99
CA GLY A 584 -37.40 24.52 41.80
C GLY A 584 -36.56 23.25 42.02
N GLY A 585 -36.07 22.66 40.92
CA GLY A 585 -34.78 21.94 40.91
C GLY A 585 -34.75 20.41 41.03
N GLY A 586 -35.82 19.65 40.75
CA GLY A 586 -35.85 18.21 41.06
C GLY A 586 -35.28 17.24 40.00
N CYS A 587 -35.55 17.47 38.72
CA CYS A 587 -35.37 16.44 37.68
C CYS A 587 -34.04 16.57 36.91
N THR A 588 -33.69 17.80 36.51
CA THR A 588 -32.49 18.08 35.71
C THR A 588 -31.19 17.75 36.46
N GLU A 589 -31.09 18.09 37.75
CA GLU A 589 -29.89 17.82 38.56
C GLU A 589 -29.63 16.32 38.74
N ALA A 590 -30.68 15.51 38.87
CA ALA A 590 -30.55 14.06 38.96
C ALA A 590 -30.03 13.43 37.66
N ILE A 591 -30.51 13.91 36.50
CA ILE A 591 -30.02 13.50 35.19
C ILE A 591 -28.56 13.90 35.00
N TRP A 592 -28.22 15.14 35.32
CA TRP A 592 -26.85 15.63 35.26
C TRP A 592 -25.90 14.77 36.07
N ARG A 593 -26.26 14.46 37.33
CA ARG A 593 -25.46 13.58 38.19
C ARG A 593 -25.36 12.14 37.64
N LEU A 594 -26.42 11.60 37.06
CA LEU A 594 -26.41 10.30 36.41
C LEU A 594 -25.44 10.28 35.22
N LEU A 595 -25.45 11.33 34.40
CA LEU A 595 -24.59 11.49 33.24
C LEU A 595 -23.11 11.68 33.64
N GLU A 596 -22.84 12.48 34.67
CA GLU A 596 -21.47 12.68 35.19
C GLU A 596 -20.87 11.39 35.73
N THR A 597 -21.64 10.60 36.48
CA THR A 597 -21.19 9.37 37.13
C THR A 597 -21.23 8.13 36.23
N ALA A 598 -21.75 8.27 35.01
CA ALA A 598 -21.83 7.18 34.04
C ALA A 598 -20.45 6.63 33.66
N ASP A 599 -20.39 5.31 33.41
CA ASP A 599 -19.16 4.63 33.03
C ASP A 599 -18.68 4.99 31.61
N GLN A 600 -17.44 4.64 31.28
CA GLN A 600 -16.81 5.01 29.99
C GLN A 600 -17.43 4.31 28.77
N GLY A 601 -18.18 3.22 28.97
CA GLY A 601 -18.90 2.49 27.92
C GLY A 601 -20.38 2.83 27.84
N ALA A 602 -20.87 3.78 28.65
CA ALA A 602 -22.28 4.12 28.75
C ALA A 602 -22.72 5.03 27.60
N LEU A 603 -23.82 4.68 26.94
CA LEU A 603 -24.39 5.43 25.83
C LEU A 603 -25.85 5.81 26.15
N PRO A 604 -26.17 7.12 26.29
CA PRO A 604 -27.51 7.60 26.57
C PRO A 604 -28.55 7.09 25.56
N ALA A 605 -29.63 6.51 26.09
CA ALA A 605 -30.77 6.08 25.32
C ALA A 605 -32.05 6.66 25.94
N LEU A 606 -32.84 7.38 25.12
CA LEU A 606 -34.03 8.09 25.56
C LEU A 606 -35.23 7.68 24.68
N CYS A 607 -36.36 7.33 25.30
CA CYS A 607 -37.61 6.98 24.61
C CYS A 607 -38.58 8.16 24.41
N HIS A 608 -38.31 9.30 25.05
CA HIS A 608 -39.11 10.52 24.93
C HIS A 608 -38.84 11.25 23.61
N THR A 609 -39.81 12.06 23.18
CA THR A 609 -39.58 13.06 22.13
C THR A 609 -38.50 14.04 22.58
N VAL A 610 -37.67 14.48 21.64
CA VAL A 610 -36.61 15.48 21.87
C VAL A 610 -36.89 16.80 21.14
N ALA A 611 -38.13 16.98 20.68
CA ALA A 611 -38.57 18.22 20.05
C ALA A 611 -38.70 19.36 21.06
N ASP A 612 -39.11 19.03 22.28
CA ASP A 612 -39.42 19.95 23.37
C ASP A 612 -39.31 19.27 24.75
N GLY A 613 -39.53 20.07 25.79
CA GLY A 613 -39.65 19.62 27.18
C GLY A 613 -38.47 18.80 27.70
N PHE A 614 -38.81 17.85 28.58
CA PHE A 614 -37.89 16.95 29.28
C PHE A 614 -36.88 16.27 28.36
N GLY A 615 -37.31 15.79 27.19
CA GLY A 615 -36.42 15.05 26.31
C GLY A 615 -35.39 15.95 25.64
N ARG A 616 -35.76 17.17 25.26
CA ARG A 616 -34.80 18.17 24.76
C ARG A 616 -33.79 18.54 25.85
N ASP A 617 -34.27 18.86 27.05
CA ASP A 617 -33.41 19.26 28.17
C ASP A 617 -32.44 18.13 28.57
N THR A 618 -32.90 16.87 28.49
CA THR A 618 -32.09 15.68 28.76
C THR A 618 -31.00 15.48 27.71
N VAL A 619 -31.28 15.70 26.42
CA VAL A 619 -30.26 15.65 25.37
C VAL A 619 -29.26 16.79 25.53
N GLY A 620 -29.72 18.00 25.87
CA GLY A 620 -28.87 19.14 26.22
C GLY A 620 -27.91 18.80 27.35
N ALA A 621 -28.41 18.25 28.46
CA ALA A 621 -27.57 17.79 29.58
C ALA A 621 -26.55 16.72 29.17
N ALA A 622 -26.92 15.78 28.28
CA ALA A 622 -25.99 14.78 27.76
C ALA A 622 -24.88 15.43 26.91
N LEU A 623 -25.21 16.44 26.11
CA LEU A 623 -24.24 17.20 25.34
C LEU A 623 -23.33 18.02 26.26
N ASP A 624 -23.87 18.72 27.26
CA ASP A 624 -23.07 19.55 28.16
C ASP A 624 -22.13 18.73 29.05
N THR A 625 -22.50 17.48 29.38
CA THR A 625 -21.64 16.53 30.10
C THR A 625 -20.66 15.78 29.19
N GLY A 626 -20.58 16.15 27.91
CA GLY A 626 -19.57 15.68 26.97
C GLY A 626 -19.90 14.35 26.28
N PHE A 627 -21.14 13.83 26.33
CA PHE A 627 -21.45 12.58 25.61
C PHE A 627 -21.36 12.82 24.09
N PRO A 628 -20.57 12.03 23.35
CA PRO A 628 -20.41 12.19 21.89
C PRO A 628 -21.47 11.42 21.11
N ALA A 629 -22.20 10.49 21.73
CA ALA A 629 -23.19 9.68 21.03
C ALA A 629 -24.38 9.36 21.93
N ALA A 630 -25.57 9.32 21.34
CA ALA A 630 -26.82 9.02 22.02
C ALA A 630 -27.88 8.53 21.03
N LEU A 631 -28.90 7.83 21.54
CA LEU A 631 -29.92 7.16 20.74
C LEU A 631 -31.34 7.51 21.22
N TRP A 632 -32.22 7.89 20.31
CA TRP A 632 -33.63 8.14 20.59
C TRP A 632 -34.50 7.91 19.35
N PRO A 633 -35.80 7.60 19.48
CA PRO A 633 -36.71 7.62 18.35
C PRO A 633 -37.01 9.06 17.93
N ALA A 634 -37.07 9.34 16.63
CA ALA A 634 -37.47 10.66 16.11
C ALA A 634 -38.87 11.08 16.58
N ARG A 635 -39.74 10.09 16.83
CA ARG A 635 -41.11 10.25 17.34
C ARG A 635 -41.28 9.52 18.67
N GLY A 636 -40.51 9.94 19.67
CA GLY A 636 -40.68 9.45 21.04
C GLY A 636 -42.00 9.92 21.66
N HIS A 637 -42.35 9.35 22.81
CA HIS A 637 -43.56 9.77 23.52
C HIS A 637 -43.34 11.10 24.26
N GLY A 638 -44.41 11.89 24.40
CA GLY A 638 -44.41 13.13 25.19
C GLY A 638 -44.51 12.88 26.69
N GLU A 639 -44.37 13.95 27.48
CA GLU A 639 -44.42 13.92 28.95
C GLU A 639 -45.77 13.46 29.51
N GLU A 640 -46.86 13.75 28.80
CA GLU A 640 -48.22 13.36 29.20
C GLU A 640 -48.44 11.84 29.18
N ARG A 641 -47.59 11.10 28.48
CA ARG A 641 -47.69 9.64 28.34
C ARG A 641 -46.59 8.96 29.15
N ALA A 642 -46.99 8.13 30.11
CA ALA A 642 -46.08 7.26 30.84
C ALA A 642 -45.44 6.20 29.91
N CYS A 643 -44.22 5.78 30.24
CA CYS A 643 -43.55 4.66 29.57
C CYS A 643 -44.43 3.41 29.54
N ASP A 644 -44.47 2.74 28.39
CA ASP A 644 -45.27 1.54 28.17
C ASP A 644 -44.43 0.39 27.56
N ALA A 645 -45.10 -0.66 27.09
CA ALA A 645 -44.46 -1.82 26.46
C ALA A 645 -43.59 -1.46 25.24
N SER A 646 -43.94 -0.41 24.48
CA SER A 646 -43.15 0.04 23.33
C SER A 646 -41.83 0.68 23.76
N CYS A 647 -41.82 1.35 24.91
CA CYS A 647 -40.61 1.93 25.49
C CYS A 647 -39.66 0.84 25.99
N GLU A 648 -40.20 -0.21 26.63
CA GLU A 648 -39.42 -1.37 27.05
C GLU A 648 -38.85 -2.15 25.85
N GLU A 649 -39.65 -2.29 24.78
CA GLU A 649 -39.19 -2.90 23.53
C GLU A 649 -38.03 -2.10 22.91
N PHE A 650 -38.16 -0.79 22.83
CA PHE A 650 -37.10 0.11 22.37
C PHE A 650 -35.81 -0.10 23.20
N HIS A 651 -35.88 0.01 24.53
CA HIS A 651 -34.70 -0.12 25.38
C HIS A 651 -34.08 -1.53 25.32
N ARG A 652 -34.88 -2.58 25.16
CA ARG A 652 -34.38 -3.93 24.89
C ARG A 652 -33.63 -3.98 23.56
N GLY A 653 -34.21 -3.45 22.49
CA GLY A 653 -33.58 -3.43 21.16
C GLY A 653 -32.28 -2.62 21.13
N ILE A 654 -32.20 -1.50 21.87
CA ILE A 654 -30.95 -0.73 21.99
C ILE A 654 -29.89 -1.53 22.77
N ARG A 655 -30.24 -2.25 23.83
CA ARG A 655 -29.29 -3.13 24.54
C ARG A 655 -28.73 -4.21 23.61
N GLU A 656 -29.58 -4.86 22.81
CA GLU A 656 -29.19 -5.88 21.84
C GLU A 656 -28.27 -5.29 20.75
N LEU A 657 -28.60 -4.10 20.22
CA LEU A 657 -27.77 -3.38 19.26
C LEU A 657 -26.36 -3.12 19.80
N LEU A 658 -26.26 -2.65 21.05
CA LEU A 658 -24.99 -2.25 21.65
C LEU A 658 -24.10 -3.45 22.03
N GLN A 659 -24.70 -4.60 22.39
CA GLN A 659 -23.96 -5.84 22.62
C GLN A 659 -23.17 -6.31 21.39
N GLY A 660 -23.65 -6.02 20.17
CA GLY A 660 -22.98 -6.38 18.91
C GLY A 660 -21.98 -5.35 18.38
N SER A 661 -21.81 -4.22 19.06
CA SER A 661 -21.05 -3.07 18.54
C SER A 661 -19.54 -3.28 18.54
N GLY A 662 -18.97 -3.86 19.60
CA GLY A 662 -17.51 -3.93 19.75
C GLY A 662 -16.83 -2.55 19.73
N GLY A 663 -17.57 -1.48 20.05
CA GLY A 663 -17.07 -0.10 20.12
C GLY A 663 -17.93 0.93 19.37
N VAL A 664 -17.73 2.21 19.70
CA VAL A 664 -18.52 3.34 19.14
C VAL A 664 -18.35 3.52 17.63
N VAL A 665 -17.16 3.21 17.09
CA VAL A 665 -16.82 3.38 15.66
C VAL A 665 -17.74 2.56 14.73
N ARG A 666 -18.24 1.40 15.18
CA ARG A 666 -19.12 0.53 14.39
C ARG A 666 -20.61 0.91 14.50
N LEU A 667 -20.97 1.79 15.42
CA LEU A 667 -22.36 2.10 15.74
C LEU A 667 -23.16 2.66 14.55
N PRO A 668 -22.65 3.60 13.73
CA PRO A 668 -23.38 4.10 12.56
C PRO A 668 -23.76 3.01 11.56
N GLU A 669 -22.85 2.05 11.34
CA GLU A 669 -23.06 0.94 10.42
C GLU A 669 -24.04 -0.10 10.97
N LEU A 670 -24.00 -0.36 12.28
CA LEU A 670 -25.00 -1.22 12.92
C LEU A 670 -26.41 -0.62 12.88
N VAL A 671 -26.53 0.69 13.12
CA VAL A 671 -27.82 1.39 13.02
C VAL A 671 -28.34 1.34 11.57
N ARG A 672 -27.47 1.47 10.56
CA ARG A 672 -27.87 1.26 9.15
C ARG A 672 -28.40 -0.16 8.93
N GLN A 673 -27.71 -1.19 9.41
CA GLN A 673 -28.14 -2.58 9.27
C GLN A 673 -29.47 -2.84 9.96
N LEU A 674 -29.67 -2.26 11.14
CA LEU A 674 -30.94 -2.32 11.87
C LEU A 674 -32.08 -1.69 11.06
N ARG A 675 -31.87 -0.48 10.51
CA ARG A 675 -32.84 0.20 9.63
C ARG A 675 -33.14 -0.60 8.37
N ALA A 676 -32.12 -1.24 7.77
CA ALA A 676 -32.29 -2.09 6.59
C ALA A 676 -33.16 -3.31 6.87
N LYS A 677 -32.88 -4.04 7.96
CA LYS A 677 -33.71 -5.17 8.42
C LYS A 677 -35.14 -4.73 8.69
N ALA A 678 -35.31 -3.59 9.36
CA ALA A 678 -36.64 -3.04 9.64
C ALA A 678 -37.39 -2.62 8.37
N ALA A 679 -36.70 -2.18 7.31
CA ALA A 679 -37.32 -1.81 6.03
C ALA A 679 -37.80 -3.04 5.24
N GLU A 680 -37.13 -4.19 5.37
CA GLU A 680 -37.51 -5.45 4.72
C GLU A 680 -38.64 -6.19 5.45
N ALA A 681 -38.71 -6.06 6.78
CA ALA A 681 -39.79 -6.64 7.57
C ALA A 681 -41.13 -5.91 7.31
N ALA A 682 -42.05 -6.57 6.61
CA ALA A 682 -43.38 -6.04 6.28
C ALA A 682 -44.36 -5.94 7.48
N GLY A 683 -43.90 -6.17 8.72
CA GLY A 683 -44.73 -6.25 9.92
C GLY A 683 -44.57 -5.09 10.93
N GLU A 684 -45.55 -4.97 11.83
CA GLU A 684 -45.72 -3.88 12.81
C GLU A 684 -44.65 -3.81 13.93
N GLY A 685 -43.80 -4.83 14.09
CA GLY A 685 -42.91 -5.00 15.26
C GLY A 685 -41.54 -4.29 15.23
N ALA A 686 -41.24 -3.40 14.27
CA ALA A 686 -39.92 -2.74 14.19
C ALA A 686 -39.98 -1.23 13.88
N HIS A 687 -41.08 -0.56 14.20
CA HIS A 687 -41.29 0.86 13.86
C HIS A 687 -40.21 1.77 14.50
N TRP A 688 -39.81 1.52 15.75
CA TRP A 688 -38.80 2.32 16.44
C TRP A 688 -37.42 2.28 15.75
N ALA A 689 -37.08 1.15 15.11
CA ALA A 689 -35.81 0.96 14.42
C ALA A 689 -35.72 1.78 13.13
N ARG A 690 -36.85 1.99 12.45
CA ARG A 690 -36.92 2.84 11.25
C ARG A 690 -36.69 4.31 11.61
N ASP A 691 -37.28 4.75 12.71
CA ASP A 691 -37.24 6.14 13.17
C ASP A 691 -36.12 6.44 14.16
N LEU A 692 -35.24 5.48 14.42
CA LEU A 692 -34.12 5.65 15.34
C LEU A 692 -33.21 6.77 14.85
N VAL A 693 -32.93 7.75 15.71
CA VAL A 693 -31.93 8.79 15.53
C VAL A 693 -30.68 8.37 16.31
N LEU A 694 -29.53 8.54 15.66
CA LEU A 694 -28.21 8.36 16.26
C LEU A 694 -27.51 9.71 16.21
N LEU A 695 -27.36 10.33 17.37
CA LEU A 695 -26.37 11.39 17.56
C LEU A 695 -24.99 10.76 17.56
N TYR A 696 -24.09 11.30 16.75
CA TYR A 696 -22.72 10.83 16.64
C TYR A 696 -21.81 12.01 16.32
N ASP A 697 -21.22 12.57 17.36
CA ASP A 697 -20.30 13.68 17.33
C ASP A 697 -18.89 13.22 17.68
N ASP A 698 -18.14 12.88 16.65
CA ASP A 698 -16.72 12.56 16.69
C ASP A 698 -15.89 13.86 16.88
N PRO A 699 -15.22 14.07 18.03
CA PRO A 699 -14.37 15.24 18.27
C PRO A 699 -13.08 15.22 17.45
N GLU A 700 -12.69 14.07 16.90
CA GLU A 700 -11.52 13.96 16.03
C GLU A 700 -11.86 14.36 14.58
N ASP A 701 -13.15 14.55 14.25
CA ASP A 701 -13.65 15.02 12.96
C ASP A 701 -14.63 16.19 13.14
N PRO A 702 -14.16 17.37 13.61
CA PRO A 702 -15.02 18.49 13.97
C PRO A 702 -15.73 19.12 12.77
N ILE A 703 -16.90 19.70 13.02
CA ILE A 703 -17.68 20.45 12.02
C ILE A 703 -16.90 21.72 11.64
N PRO A 704 -16.77 22.03 10.33
CA PRO A 704 -16.05 23.21 9.86
C PRO A 704 -16.85 24.50 10.13
N GLN A 705 -16.19 25.59 10.48
CA GLN A 705 -16.82 26.92 10.51
C GLN A 705 -16.94 27.46 9.08
N LEU A 706 -18.09 27.24 8.44
CA LEU A 706 -18.32 27.61 7.03
C LEU A 706 -19.04 28.95 6.83
N PHE A 707 -19.78 29.39 7.84
CA PHE A 707 -20.41 30.69 7.89
C PHE A 707 -19.60 31.62 8.81
N PRO A 708 -19.30 32.86 8.40
CA PRO A 708 -18.62 33.82 9.27
C PRO A 708 -19.52 34.18 10.46
N ASP A 709 -18.95 34.28 11.67
CA ASP A 709 -19.66 34.75 12.86
C ASP A 709 -20.33 36.09 12.56
N ARG A 710 -21.66 36.07 12.43
CA ARG A 710 -22.46 37.29 12.49
C ARG A 710 -23.03 37.37 13.89
N PRO A 711 -22.91 38.52 14.58
CA PRO A 711 -23.47 38.66 15.91
C PRO A 711 -24.96 38.35 15.86
N GLN A 712 -25.38 37.32 16.60
CA GLN A 712 -26.79 37.08 16.88
C GLN A 712 -27.32 38.34 17.55
N VAL A 713 -28.19 39.07 16.84
CA VAL A 713 -28.89 40.20 17.46
C VAL A 713 -29.93 39.57 18.38
N SER A 714 -29.69 39.61 19.69
CA SER A 714 -30.68 39.17 20.67
C SER A 714 -32.01 39.89 20.42
N PRO A 715 -33.16 39.21 20.51
CA PRO A 715 -34.45 39.89 20.52
C PRO A 715 -34.50 40.81 21.75
N GLY A 716 -34.77 42.09 21.52
CA GLY A 716 -35.05 43.08 22.56
C GLY A 716 -36.51 43.06 23.00
#